data_AF-A0A4U3FNT7-F1
#
_entry.id   AF-A0A4U3FNT7-F1
#
_cell.length_a   1.000
_cell.length_b   1.000
_cell.length_c   1.000
_cell.angle_alpha   90.00
_cell.angle_beta   90.00
_cell.angle_gamma   90.00
#
_symmetry.space_group_name_H-M   'P 1'
#
loop_
_entity.id
_entity.type
_entity.pdbx_description
1 polymer ?
#
loop_
_entity_poly.entity_id
_entity_poly.type
_entity_poly.pdbx_seq_one_letter_code
_entity_poly.pdbx_strand_id
1 'polypeptide(L)'
;MMSNSQSRVPAPGNAAEAAGKPTLVVIGHGMVGQHFLEQMVSLALHQQYQIVVYGEERYVAYDRVHLSEYFAGKGHAELSLVPPGFMEQNGIQLRTGRQIVAIDRQQQQVREADGRVQNYDRLVLATGSSPFVPPIPGSEHASCFVYRTLDDLDSLAARAATAKRGVVIGGGLLGLEAANALKTLGLETSVVELSPRLMAVQLDEGGAAMLRRKIEALGVKVLTGKASQGIDVQKDGTLRLNFADGSELETDLVLFSAGIRPRDHLAASAGLTLGRRGGVVIDDCCQTSDPAVSAIGECAVWQGNLYGLVAPGYQMARVLAATLAGEAAAFSGADMSTKLKLLGVEVASMGDAHGTTPGSQSYYWTNEPHEIYKKIVVSADGKTLLGGVLVGDSSEYSLLLQMMLNGMALPDAPETLILPQSAGAPSKALGVAALPDSAQVCSCHNVTKGDICAAVRAGCSDMASLKASTKAATGCGGCAALVKQVMEYQLADLGVEVKKDICEHFPWSRQELYSLIRVGNIKSFEQLLAKHGRGCGCEICKPLVGSMLASCWNEYLLTPALLPLQDTNDRYFANIQKDGTYSVVPRMPAGEVSAEGLIAMGEIAREYGLYCKVTGGQRIDLFGAQLEQLPEIWQKLLAAGFETGHAYGKSLRTVKSCVGSTWCRYGVQDSTGFAARLENRYKGLRSPHKIKMAVSGCTRECSEAQSKDIGVIATDKGWNLYVCGNGGMKPRHADLFASDLDDETLLRYVDRLLMFYIRTADRLQRTSVWMDNLEGGLTYLRQVVIDDVLGVAAELEADMQRVVDSYQCEWQTTLASPDRVALFRRSVNEVQPTSLWNAVCQIEDIPPQAGIGARLGSQPIALFRLDDKVYALDDLEPGTGANVLSRGLLGDSGGDALVISPLYKQRFRLRDGQSLDNPALSQRCWPVKVEQGQVWVASTPMVQAGKTITA
;
A
#
# COMPACT_ATOMS: atom_id res chain seq x y z
N MET A 1 16.86 60.75 51.43
CA MET A 1 17.27 59.33 51.31
C MET A 1 16.07 58.56 50.78
N MET A 2 16.04 57.82 49.67
CA MET A 2 16.95 57.39 48.59
C MET A 2 15.98 57.04 47.42
N SER A 3 16.01 57.69 46.25
CA SER A 3 16.78 57.45 45.01
C SER A 3 16.69 56.04 44.38
N ASN A 4 15.96 55.99 43.26
CA ASN A 4 16.00 55.01 42.16
C ASN A 4 17.15 55.31 41.17
N SER A 5 17.70 54.29 40.50
CA SER A 5 18.45 54.41 39.22
C SER A 5 18.60 53.02 38.57
N GLN A 6 17.94 52.67 37.47
CA GLN A 6 18.20 52.98 36.04
C GLN A 6 19.51 52.43 35.43
N SER A 7 19.28 51.55 34.44
CA SER A 7 20.00 51.17 33.21
C SER A 7 21.33 51.86 32.83
N ARG A 8 22.29 51.04 32.38
CA ARG A 8 23.35 51.44 31.43
C ARG A 8 23.30 50.57 30.15
N VAL A 9 23.28 51.25 29.02
CA VAL A 9 23.39 50.78 27.63
C VAL A 9 24.89 50.73 27.24
N PRO A 10 25.35 49.80 26.38
CA PRO A 10 26.52 50.03 25.53
C PRO A 10 26.11 50.54 24.13
N ALA A 11 26.92 51.48 23.63
CA ALA A 11 26.73 52.34 22.45
C ALA A 11 26.86 51.61 21.08
N PRO A 12 26.56 52.29 19.94
CA PRO A 12 26.17 51.70 18.68
C PRO A 12 27.37 51.22 17.84
N GLY A 13 27.31 49.97 17.39
CA GLY A 13 28.20 49.42 16.38
C GLY A 13 27.50 49.34 15.03
N ASN A 14 28.01 50.12 14.07
CA ASN A 14 27.78 50.08 12.61
C ASN A 14 26.34 50.06 12.10
N ALA A 15 25.88 51.26 11.75
CA ALA A 15 25.08 51.47 10.56
C ALA A 15 25.85 50.99 9.31
N ALA A 16 25.72 49.70 8.99
CA ALA A 16 25.64 49.23 7.63
C ALA A 16 24.21 48.70 7.48
N GLU A 17 23.42 49.45 6.71
CA GLU A 17 21.99 49.29 6.54
C GLU A 17 21.61 47.90 6.07
N ALA A 18 20.50 47.44 6.63
CA ALA A 18 19.73 46.30 6.18
C ALA A 18 19.23 46.53 4.74
N ALA A 19 19.87 45.90 3.77
CA ALA A 19 19.15 45.48 2.58
C ALA A 19 18.31 44.26 3.00
N GLY A 20 17.00 44.43 3.17
CA GLY A 20 16.08 43.32 3.37
C GLY A 20 16.20 42.31 2.22
N LYS A 21 15.93 41.03 2.49
CA LYS A 21 15.94 40.00 1.45
C LYS A 21 15.03 40.42 0.28
N PRO A 22 15.43 40.25 -0.99
CA PRO A 22 14.54 40.48 -2.12
C PRO A 22 13.27 39.64 -1.97
N THR A 23 12.12 40.22 -2.30
CA THR A 23 10.82 39.57 -2.20
C THR A 23 10.52 38.76 -3.47
N LEU A 24 10.33 37.45 -3.30
CA LEU A 24 9.85 36.55 -4.33
C LEU A 24 8.36 36.26 -4.10
N VAL A 25 7.51 36.70 -5.03
CA VAL A 25 6.08 36.39 -5.01
C VAL A 25 5.80 35.19 -5.93
N VAL A 26 5.09 34.19 -5.41
CA VAL A 26 4.62 33.03 -6.19
C VAL A 26 3.09 33.08 -6.25
N ILE A 27 2.54 33.20 -7.46
CA ILE A 27 1.09 33.17 -7.70
C ILE A 27 0.70 31.77 -8.16
N GLY A 28 0.05 31.03 -7.26
CA GLY A 28 -0.42 29.66 -7.49
C GLY A 28 0.27 28.66 -6.56
N HIS A 29 -0.54 28.03 -5.71
CA HIS A 29 -0.08 27.02 -4.75
C HIS A 29 -0.66 25.62 -5.09
N GLY A 30 -0.47 25.21 -6.35
CA GLY A 30 -0.76 23.85 -6.81
C GLY A 30 0.44 22.92 -6.67
N MET A 31 0.36 21.72 -7.27
CA MET A 31 1.44 20.72 -7.25
C MET A 31 2.79 21.32 -7.70
N VAL A 32 2.81 22.05 -8.82
CA VAL A 32 4.02 22.67 -9.37
C VAL A 32 4.55 23.79 -8.48
N GLY A 33 3.65 24.62 -7.93
CA GLY A 33 4.01 25.70 -7.02
C GLY A 33 4.66 25.16 -5.74
N GLN A 34 4.08 24.13 -5.11
CA GLN A 34 4.68 23.47 -3.95
C GLN A 34 6.04 22.83 -4.29
N HIS A 35 6.15 22.14 -5.42
CA HIS A 35 7.43 21.56 -5.83
C HIS A 35 8.50 22.61 -6.06
N PHE A 36 8.15 23.76 -6.65
CA PHE A 36 9.06 24.91 -6.77
C PHE A 36 9.57 25.38 -5.39
N LEU A 37 8.69 25.49 -4.39
CA LEU A 37 9.09 25.85 -3.03
C LEU A 37 10.05 24.81 -2.41
N GLU A 38 9.83 23.53 -2.64
CA GLU A 38 10.75 22.47 -2.22
C GLU A 38 12.13 22.63 -2.85
N GLN A 39 12.20 22.97 -4.14
CA GLN A 39 13.46 23.23 -4.83
C GLN A 39 14.15 24.48 -4.25
N MET A 40 13.40 25.56 -4.03
CA MET A 40 13.89 26.78 -3.38
C MET A 40 14.45 26.51 -1.98
N VAL A 41 13.85 25.60 -1.22
CA VAL A 41 14.37 25.18 0.08
C VAL A 41 15.64 24.35 -0.07
N SER A 42 15.65 23.38 -0.99
CA SER A 42 16.80 22.50 -1.23
C SER A 42 18.07 23.25 -1.66
N LEU A 43 17.91 24.33 -2.42
CA LEU A 43 19.00 25.23 -2.85
C LEU A 43 19.26 26.38 -1.87
N ALA A 44 18.68 26.34 -0.67
CA ALA A 44 18.77 27.37 0.37
C ALA A 44 18.34 28.80 -0.07
N LEU A 45 17.60 28.93 -1.18
CA LEU A 45 17.14 30.22 -1.70
C LEU A 45 16.08 30.88 -0.82
N HIS A 46 15.35 30.12 -0.01
CA HIS A 46 14.49 30.65 1.06
C HIS A 46 15.27 31.48 2.11
N GLN A 47 16.59 31.30 2.20
CA GLN A 47 17.45 32.14 3.04
C GLN A 47 17.85 33.44 2.35
N GLN A 48 17.78 33.50 1.02
CA GLN A 48 18.16 34.65 0.20
C GLN A 48 16.95 35.51 -0.18
N TYR A 49 15.77 34.91 -0.32
CA TYR A 49 14.52 35.59 -0.67
C TYR A 49 13.55 35.63 0.51
N GLN A 50 12.78 36.70 0.60
CA GLN A 50 11.50 36.69 1.34
C GLN A 50 10.42 36.11 0.42
N ILE A 51 9.97 34.89 0.69
CA ILE A 51 9.02 34.18 -0.18
C ILE A 51 7.58 34.40 0.31
N VAL A 52 6.73 34.93 -0.59
CA VAL A 52 5.29 35.11 -0.35
C VAL A 52 4.51 34.34 -1.41
N VAL A 53 3.67 33.40 -0.98
CA VAL A 53 2.93 32.49 -1.85
C VAL A 53 1.44 32.77 -1.74
N TYR A 54 0.79 32.95 -2.88
CA TYR A 54 -0.64 33.18 -2.98
C TYR A 54 -1.34 31.96 -3.58
N GLY A 55 -2.33 31.43 -2.85
CA GLY A 55 -3.25 30.40 -3.33
C GLY A 55 -4.68 30.92 -3.30
N GLU A 56 -5.37 30.88 -4.45
CA GLU A 56 -6.80 31.19 -4.54
C GLU A 56 -7.64 30.20 -3.73
N GLU A 57 -7.28 28.92 -3.75
CA GLU A 57 -7.98 27.88 -3.00
C GLU A 57 -7.71 27.99 -1.49
N ARG A 58 -8.72 27.59 -0.70
CA ARG A 58 -8.66 27.61 0.78
C ARG A 58 -7.69 26.57 1.37
N TYR A 59 -7.32 25.56 0.58
CA TYR A 59 -6.44 24.48 1.00
C TYR A 59 -4.98 24.72 0.59
N VAL A 60 -4.05 24.12 1.34
CA VAL A 60 -2.65 23.98 0.93
C VAL A 60 -2.54 23.08 -0.31
N ALA A 61 -1.40 23.08 -1.00
CA ALA A 61 -1.21 22.25 -2.18
C ALA A 61 -1.48 20.76 -1.91
N TYR A 62 -2.26 20.12 -2.80
CA TYR A 62 -2.65 18.72 -2.72
C TYR A 62 -2.48 18.02 -4.07
N ASP A 63 -2.50 16.69 -4.05
CA ASP A 63 -2.31 15.86 -5.24
C ASP A 63 -3.56 15.86 -6.12
N ARG A 64 -3.49 16.56 -7.26
CA ARG A 64 -4.58 16.63 -8.23
C ARG A 64 -4.65 15.42 -9.16
N VAL A 65 -3.60 14.62 -9.23
CA VAL A 65 -3.56 13.41 -10.05
C VAL A 65 -4.43 12.32 -9.41
N HIS A 66 -4.50 12.30 -8.08
CA HIS A 66 -5.25 11.31 -7.29
C HIS A 66 -6.61 11.82 -6.76
N LEU A 67 -7.23 12.81 -7.42
CA LEU A 67 -8.53 13.36 -7.00
C LEU A 67 -9.66 12.32 -6.95
N SER A 68 -9.57 11.24 -7.73
CA SER A 68 -10.58 10.17 -7.70
C SER A 68 -10.60 9.42 -6.36
N GLU A 69 -9.49 9.42 -5.61
CA GLU A 69 -9.40 8.82 -4.28
C GLU A 69 -10.20 9.59 -3.21
N TYR A 70 -10.56 10.85 -3.49
CA TYR A 70 -11.46 11.63 -2.63
C TYR A 70 -12.80 10.89 -2.43
N PHE A 71 -13.37 10.36 -3.52
CA PHE A 71 -14.61 9.59 -3.48
C PHE A 71 -14.45 8.19 -2.88
N ALA A 72 -13.20 7.73 -2.69
CA ALA A 72 -12.88 6.50 -1.96
C ALA A 72 -12.70 6.72 -0.45
N GLY A 73 -12.95 7.95 0.05
CA GLY A 73 -12.94 8.30 1.47
C GLY A 73 -11.68 9.03 1.95
N LYS A 74 -10.74 9.38 1.06
CA LYS A 74 -9.58 10.20 1.45
C LYS A 74 -9.96 11.65 1.69
N GLY A 75 -9.52 12.21 2.81
CA GLY A 75 -9.70 13.63 3.13
C GLY A 75 -8.61 14.53 2.54
N HIS A 76 -8.80 15.85 2.62
CA HIS A 76 -7.82 16.85 2.14
C HIS A 76 -6.42 16.66 2.76
N ALA A 77 -6.36 16.22 4.02
CA ALA A 77 -5.10 16.03 4.74
C ALA A 77 -4.28 14.87 4.15
N GLU A 78 -4.94 13.81 3.69
CA GLU A 78 -4.30 12.64 3.07
C GLU A 78 -3.84 12.92 1.63
N LEU A 79 -4.46 13.88 0.96
CA LEU A 79 -4.06 14.36 -0.36
C LEU A 79 -3.02 15.49 -0.30
N SER A 80 -2.72 16.04 0.88
CA SER A 80 -1.78 17.16 1.04
C SER A 80 -0.38 16.79 0.54
N LEU A 81 0.21 17.67 -0.26
CA LEU A 81 1.61 17.58 -0.70
C LEU A 81 2.55 18.39 0.20
N VAL A 82 2.01 19.17 1.14
CA VAL A 82 2.81 20.01 2.04
C VAL A 82 3.12 19.22 3.32
N PRO A 83 4.41 18.98 3.63
CA PRO A 83 4.79 18.37 4.90
C PRO A 83 4.36 19.24 6.10
N PRO A 84 3.94 18.65 7.23
CA PRO A 84 3.57 19.42 8.41
C PRO A 84 4.69 20.38 8.87
N GLY A 85 4.37 21.66 9.00
CA GLY A 85 5.31 22.70 9.44
C GLY A 85 6.31 23.21 8.38
N PHE A 86 6.22 22.74 7.13
CA PHE A 86 7.18 23.09 6.08
C PHE A 86 7.28 24.61 5.83
N MET A 87 6.17 25.33 5.85
CA MET A 87 6.16 26.76 5.55
C MET A 87 6.82 27.56 6.69
N GLU A 88 6.44 27.28 7.92
CA GLU A 88 6.93 27.96 9.12
C GLU A 88 8.43 27.73 9.33
N GLN A 89 8.89 26.48 9.16
CA GLN A 89 10.30 26.11 9.34
C GLN A 89 11.22 26.81 8.33
N ASN A 90 10.73 27.11 7.13
CA ASN A 90 11.51 27.72 6.05
C ASN A 90 11.22 29.22 5.87
N GLY A 91 10.43 29.83 6.75
CA GLY A 91 10.10 31.27 6.68
C GLY A 91 9.31 31.67 5.43
N ILE A 92 8.51 30.74 4.87
CA ILE A 92 7.69 30.97 3.69
C ILE A 92 6.31 31.47 4.14
N GLN A 93 5.87 32.61 3.61
CA GLN A 93 4.54 33.16 3.90
C GLN A 93 3.51 32.62 2.92
N LEU A 94 2.74 31.62 3.34
CA LEU A 94 1.62 31.10 2.54
C LEU A 94 0.32 31.83 2.87
N ARG A 95 -0.39 32.28 1.83
CA ARG A 95 -1.69 32.95 1.90
C ARG A 95 -2.72 32.17 1.06
N THR A 96 -3.46 31.26 1.70
CA THR A 96 -4.57 30.50 1.07
C THR A 96 -5.86 31.31 1.08
N GLY A 97 -6.78 31.03 0.15
CA GLY A 97 -8.02 31.81 -0.01
C GLY A 97 -7.80 33.26 -0.49
N ARG A 98 -6.63 33.57 -1.09
CA ARG A 98 -6.22 34.93 -1.46
C ARG A 98 -5.86 34.98 -2.94
N GLN A 99 -6.79 35.50 -3.75
CA GLN A 99 -6.62 35.65 -5.19
C GLN A 99 -5.88 36.95 -5.53
N ILE A 100 -4.86 36.84 -6.39
CA ILE A 100 -4.27 37.99 -7.09
C ILE A 100 -5.10 38.30 -8.33
N VAL A 101 -5.46 39.58 -8.51
CA VAL A 101 -6.32 40.05 -9.60
C VAL A 101 -5.61 40.96 -10.60
N ALA A 102 -4.43 41.49 -10.26
CA ALA A 102 -3.64 42.31 -11.17
C ALA A 102 -2.13 42.27 -10.85
N ILE A 103 -1.32 42.50 -11.88
CA ILE A 103 0.13 42.70 -11.80
C ILE A 103 0.44 44.08 -12.40
N ASP A 104 1.07 44.95 -11.61
CA ASP A 104 1.67 46.19 -12.08
C ASP A 104 3.17 45.95 -12.28
N ARG A 105 3.61 45.92 -13.53
CA ARG A 105 5.03 45.69 -13.88
C ARG A 105 5.89 46.94 -13.72
N GLN A 106 5.30 48.13 -13.84
CA GLN A 106 6.06 49.38 -13.71
C GLN A 106 6.44 49.63 -12.26
N GLN A 107 5.52 49.33 -11.34
CA GLN A 107 5.75 49.48 -9.90
C GLN A 107 6.27 48.19 -9.23
N GLN A 108 6.32 47.08 -9.98
CA GLN A 108 6.63 45.72 -9.49
C GLN A 108 5.76 45.31 -8.29
N GLN A 109 4.44 45.34 -8.50
CA GLN A 109 3.45 45.03 -7.46
C GLN A 109 2.39 44.05 -7.96
N VAL A 110 1.87 43.23 -7.06
CA VAL A 110 0.66 42.44 -7.27
C VAL A 110 -0.47 42.96 -6.39
N ARG A 111 -1.70 42.92 -6.90
CA ARG A 111 -2.90 43.37 -6.19
C ARG A 111 -3.83 42.20 -5.90
N GLU A 112 -4.26 42.09 -4.65
CA GLU A 112 -5.25 41.13 -4.16
C GLU A 112 -6.67 41.60 -4.49
N ALA A 113 -7.63 40.67 -4.51
CA ALA A 113 -9.04 40.99 -4.77
C ALA A 113 -9.65 42.01 -3.79
N ASP A 114 -9.14 42.08 -2.55
CA ASP A 114 -9.58 43.03 -1.52
C ASP A 114 -8.84 44.40 -1.58
N GLY A 115 -8.04 44.61 -2.63
CA GLY A 115 -7.32 45.87 -2.88
C GLY A 115 -5.96 45.97 -2.19
N ARG A 116 -5.55 44.99 -1.37
CA ARG A 116 -4.19 44.97 -0.81
C ARG A 116 -3.14 44.80 -1.90
N VAL A 117 -1.97 45.36 -1.64
CA VAL A 117 -0.85 45.40 -2.60
C VAL A 117 0.37 44.77 -1.96
N GLN A 118 1.12 44.01 -2.75
CA GLN A 118 2.38 43.37 -2.36
C GLN A 118 3.44 43.65 -3.42
N ASN A 119 4.54 44.28 -3.01
CA ASN A 119 5.70 44.52 -3.88
C ASN A 119 6.46 43.20 -4.09
N TYR A 120 7.13 43.08 -5.23
CA TYR A 120 8.01 41.96 -5.56
C TYR A 120 9.29 42.44 -6.24
N ASP A 121 10.40 41.76 -5.98
CA ASP A 121 11.63 41.86 -6.77
C ASP A 121 11.65 40.80 -7.88
N ARG A 122 11.01 39.66 -7.62
CA ARG A 122 10.79 38.56 -8.57
C ARG A 122 9.37 38.01 -8.44
N LEU A 123 8.76 37.67 -9.57
CA LEU A 123 7.41 37.13 -9.64
C LEU A 123 7.39 35.80 -10.39
N VAL A 124 6.72 34.79 -9.84
CA VAL A 124 6.52 33.48 -10.47
C VAL A 124 5.04 33.22 -10.67
N LEU A 125 4.64 33.02 -11.91
CA LEU A 125 3.30 32.59 -12.29
C LEU A 125 3.27 31.05 -12.33
N ALA A 126 2.63 30.46 -11.32
CA ALA A 126 2.34 29.03 -11.22
C ALA A 126 0.82 28.80 -11.21
N THR A 127 0.09 29.60 -12.00
CA THR A 127 -1.38 29.71 -11.97
C THR A 127 -2.09 28.47 -12.51
N GLY A 128 -1.38 27.59 -13.22
CA GLY A 128 -1.93 26.36 -13.77
C GLY A 128 -2.98 26.61 -14.85
N SER A 129 -4.03 25.78 -14.89
CA SER A 129 -5.10 25.84 -15.86
C SER A 129 -6.50 25.82 -15.22
N SER A 130 -7.50 26.27 -15.97
CA SER A 130 -8.93 26.11 -15.67
C SER A 130 -9.57 25.03 -16.57
N PRO A 131 -10.61 24.34 -16.10
CA PRO A 131 -11.41 23.45 -16.96
C PRO A 131 -12.02 24.23 -18.13
N PHE A 132 -11.98 23.64 -19.32
CA PHE A 132 -12.68 24.19 -20.48
C PHE A 132 -14.12 23.68 -20.48
N VAL A 133 -15.07 24.60 -20.32
CA VAL A 133 -16.50 24.35 -20.53
C VAL A 133 -16.86 24.85 -21.93
N PRO A 134 -17.27 23.97 -22.87
CA PRO A 134 -17.70 24.40 -24.19
C PRO A 134 -18.91 25.35 -24.09
N PRO A 135 -19.03 26.36 -24.97
CA PRO A 135 -20.10 27.36 -24.92
C PRO A 135 -21.44 26.78 -25.41
N ILE A 136 -21.99 25.86 -24.63
CA ILE A 136 -23.27 25.20 -24.89
C ILE A 136 -24.35 25.96 -24.10
N PRO A 137 -25.44 26.44 -24.74
CA PRO A 137 -26.56 27.04 -24.02
C PRO A 137 -27.06 26.13 -22.88
N GLY A 138 -27.17 26.67 -21.66
CA GLY A 138 -27.58 25.92 -20.46
C GLY A 138 -26.43 25.28 -19.67
N SER A 139 -25.18 25.42 -20.13
CA SER A 139 -23.98 24.91 -19.41
C SER A 139 -23.73 25.59 -18.07
N GLU A 140 -24.30 26.76 -17.84
CA GLU A 140 -24.26 27.55 -16.61
C GLU A 140 -25.23 27.07 -15.51
N HIS A 141 -26.05 26.06 -15.79
CA HIS A 141 -27.03 25.55 -14.83
C HIS A 141 -26.36 24.96 -13.56
N ALA A 142 -27.00 25.07 -12.40
CA ALA A 142 -26.44 24.63 -11.11
C ALA A 142 -26.15 23.11 -11.00
N SER A 143 -26.75 22.29 -11.87
CA SER A 143 -26.47 20.85 -11.98
C SER A 143 -25.36 20.53 -13.02
N CYS A 144 -24.63 21.55 -13.48
CA CYS A 144 -23.48 21.42 -14.34
C CYS A 144 -22.19 21.68 -13.54
N PHE A 145 -21.26 20.74 -13.58
CA PHE A 145 -20.06 20.73 -12.75
C PHE A 145 -18.80 20.60 -13.60
N VAL A 146 -17.65 20.85 -12.96
CA VAL A 146 -16.32 20.56 -13.50
C VAL A 146 -15.57 19.64 -12.53
N TYR A 147 -14.46 19.07 -12.97
CA TYR A 147 -13.64 18.15 -12.17
C TYR A 147 -12.21 18.68 -12.05
N ARG A 148 -11.89 19.45 -10.98
CA ARG A 148 -10.56 20.08 -10.86
C ARG A 148 -10.10 20.41 -9.45
N THR A 149 -10.97 20.96 -8.59
CA THR A 149 -10.64 21.38 -7.22
C THR A 149 -11.42 20.56 -6.20
N LEU A 150 -10.94 20.50 -4.94
CA LEU A 150 -11.70 19.85 -3.86
C LEU A 150 -13.10 20.47 -3.67
N ASP A 151 -13.23 21.78 -3.85
CA ASP A 151 -14.53 22.48 -3.75
C ASP A 151 -15.49 22.07 -4.88
N ASP A 152 -14.96 21.80 -6.09
CA ASP A 152 -15.75 21.21 -7.18
C ASP A 152 -16.24 19.81 -6.80
N LEU A 153 -15.38 19.00 -6.17
CA LEU A 153 -15.72 17.63 -5.76
C LEU A 153 -16.74 17.61 -4.63
N ASP A 154 -16.66 18.52 -3.66
CA ASP A 154 -17.66 18.70 -2.60
C ASP A 154 -19.04 19.01 -3.20
N SER A 155 -19.07 19.96 -4.14
CA SER A 155 -20.30 20.38 -4.82
C SER A 155 -20.90 19.23 -5.64
N LEU A 156 -20.05 18.48 -6.35
CA LEU A 156 -20.45 17.31 -7.11
C LEU A 156 -20.98 16.20 -6.21
N ALA A 157 -20.30 15.88 -5.11
CA ALA A 157 -20.72 14.85 -4.16
C ALA A 157 -22.09 15.18 -3.53
N ALA A 158 -22.29 16.44 -3.13
CA ALA A 158 -23.55 16.92 -2.58
C ALA A 158 -24.71 16.74 -3.57
N ARG A 159 -24.51 17.08 -4.85
CA ARG A 159 -25.53 16.87 -5.87
C ARG A 159 -25.76 15.39 -6.17
N ALA A 160 -24.69 14.61 -6.26
CA ALA A 160 -24.74 13.18 -6.58
C ALA A 160 -25.57 12.38 -5.57
N ALA A 161 -25.58 12.77 -4.30
CA ALA A 161 -26.36 12.12 -3.24
C ALA A 161 -27.88 12.06 -3.52
N THR A 162 -28.39 12.92 -4.41
CA THR A 162 -29.81 13.00 -4.80
C THR A 162 -30.04 12.77 -6.30
N ALA A 163 -28.99 12.43 -7.05
CA ALA A 163 -29.05 12.14 -8.47
C ALA A 163 -29.03 10.62 -8.72
N LYS A 164 -29.55 10.20 -9.87
CA LYS A 164 -29.51 8.81 -10.34
C LYS A 164 -28.68 8.67 -11.62
N ARG A 165 -28.70 9.69 -12.48
CA ARG A 165 -28.03 9.71 -13.78
C ARG A 165 -27.02 10.84 -13.85
N GLY A 166 -25.83 10.55 -14.35
CA GLY A 166 -24.76 11.53 -14.57
C GLY A 166 -24.14 11.39 -15.95
N VAL A 167 -23.89 12.53 -16.60
CA VAL A 167 -23.24 12.58 -17.92
C VAL A 167 -21.91 13.29 -17.82
N VAL A 168 -20.85 12.68 -18.32
CA VAL A 168 -19.56 13.34 -18.54
C VAL A 168 -19.44 13.79 -19.99
N ILE A 169 -19.21 15.08 -20.22
CA ILE A 169 -18.90 15.62 -21.55
C ILE A 169 -17.38 15.69 -21.71
N GLY A 170 -16.84 14.82 -22.55
CA GLY A 170 -15.43 14.61 -22.81
C GLY A 170 -15.01 13.16 -22.51
N GLY A 171 -14.52 12.45 -23.53
CA GLY A 171 -14.03 11.07 -23.49
C GLY A 171 -12.51 10.95 -23.54
N GLY A 172 -11.80 11.98 -23.08
CA GLY A 172 -10.35 11.96 -22.87
C GLY A 172 -9.97 11.34 -21.52
N LEU A 173 -8.68 11.38 -21.17
CA LEU A 173 -8.13 10.83 -19.93
C LEU A 173 -8.90 11.26 -18.68
N LEU A 174 -9.01 12.56 -18.45
CA LEU A 174 -9.72 13.12 -17.30
C LEU A 174 -11.23 12.83 -17.34
N GLY A 175 -11.81 12.73 -18.54
CA GLY A 175 -13.24 12.45 -18.69
C GLY A 175 -13.59 11.03 -18.29
N LEU A 176 -12.72 10.07 -18.59
CA LEU A 176 -12.89 8.69 -18.15
C LEU A 176 -12.64 8.54 -16.64
N GLU A 177 -11.70 9.27 -16.06
CA GLU A 177 -11.56 9.35 -14.59
C GLU A 177 -12.77 10.00 -13.90
N ALA A 178 -13.31 11.08 -14.49
CA ALA A 178 -14.53 11.72 -14.04
C ALA A 178 -15.73 10.77 -14.11
N ALA A 179 -15.82 9.94 -15.16
CA ALA A 179 -16.85 8.90 -15.27
C ALA A 179 -16.69 7.83 -14.17
N ASN A 180 -15.46 7.47 -13.82
CA ASN A 180 -15.19 6.58 -12.68
C ASN A 180 -15.70 7.18 -11.35
N ALA A 181 -15.51 8.50 -11.16
CA ALA A 181 -15.97 9.21 -9.98
C ALA A 181 -17.51 9.17 -9.87
N LEU A 182 -18.24 9.45 -10.96
CA LEU A 182 -19.71 9.36 -10.97
C LEU A 182 -20.19 7.93 -10.68
N LYS A 183 -19.53 6.91 -11.24
CA LYS A 183 -19.85 5.51 -10.96
C LYS A 183 -19.59 5.13 -9.50
N THR A 184 -18.51 5.63 -8.90
CA THR A 184 -18.19 5.42 -7.48
C THR A 184 -19.23 6.07 -6.57
N LEU A 185 -19.81 7.20 -7.00
CA LEU A 185 -20.94 7.87 -6.35
C LEU A 185 -22.29 7.16 -6.59
N GLY A 186 -22.32 6.04 -7.33
CA GLY A 186 -23.52 5.24 -7.54
C GLY A 186 -24.43 5.69 -8.69
N LEU A 187 -23.95 6.57 -9.57
CA LEU A 187 -24.74 7.10 -10.69
C LEU A 187 -24.69 6.19 -11.93
N GLU A 188 -25.82 6.06 -12.61
CA GLU A 188 -25.85 5.59 -14.00
C GLU A 188 -25.10 6.60 -14.87
N THR A 189 -23.96 6.17 -15.42
CA THR A 189 -22.98 7.09 -16.00
C THR A 189 -22.92 6.93 -17.52
N SER A 190 -23.00 8.05 -18.23
CA SER A 190 -22.73 8.13 -19.67
C SER A 190 -21.54 9.06 -19.95
N VAL A 191 -20.71 8.69 -20.92
CA VAL A 191 -19.63 9.53 -21.46
C VAL A 191 -20.02 9.96 -22.87
N VAL A 192 -20.09 11.26 -23.08
CA VAL A 192 -20.37 11.90 -24.37
C VAL A 192 -19.07 12.49 -24.91
N GLU A 193 -18.64 12.03 -26.08
CA GLU A 193 -17.43 12.50 -26.75
C GLU A 193 -17.78 13.06 -28.14
N LEU A 194 -17.25 14.24 -28.43
CA LEU A 194 -17.41 14.90 -29.73
C LEU A 194 -16.71 14.13 -30.84
N SER A 195 -15.50 13.65 -30.56
CA SER A 195 -14.71 12.85 -31.49
C SER A 195 -15.41 11.51 -31.77
N PRO A 196 -15.16 10.88 -32.93
CA PRO A 196 -15.76 9.56 -33.23
C PRO A 196 -15.25 8.45 -32.30
N ARG A 197 -14.22 8.71 -31.50
CA ARG A 197 -13.56 7.75 -30.63
C ARG A 197 -13.04 8.36 -29.33
N LEU A 198 -12.93 7.53 -28.29
CA LEU A 198 -12.36 7.89 -26.99
C LEU A 198 -10.85 8.15 -27.11
N MET A 199 -10.33 9.06 -26.28
CA MET A 199 -8.91 9.41 -26.20
C MET A 199 -8.28 9.66 -27.58
N ALA A 200 -8.96 10.42 -28.44
CA ALA A 200 -8.56 10.61 -29.85
C ALA A 200 -7.13 11.15 -30.05
N VAL A 201 -6.58 11.85 -29.04
CA VAL A 201 -5.19 12.31 -29.06
C VAL A 201 -4.19 11.17 -28.83
N GLN A 202 -4.52 10.19 -27.99
CA GLN A 202 -3.59 9.13 -27.54
C GLN A 202 -3.76 7.80 -28.27
N LEU A 203 -5.00 7.42 -28.60
CA LEU A 203 -5.33 6.08 -29.11
C LEU A 203 -5.79 6.16 -30.55
N ASP A 204 -5.37 5.22 -31.38
CA ASP A 204 -5.93 5.02 -32.71
C ASP A 204 -7.25 4.24 -32.68
N GLU A 205 -7.80 3.91 -33.86
CA GLU A 205 -9.13 3.33 -33.99
C GLU A 205 -9.27 2.00 -33.23
N GLY A 206 -8.29 1.09 -33.40
CA GLY A 206 -8.29 -0.22 -32.76
C GLY A 206 -8.18 -0.12 -31.24
N GLY A 207 -7.26 0.71 -30.74
CA GLY A 207 -7.10 0.95 -29.31
C GLY A 207 -8.34 1.57 -28.68
N ALA A 208 -8.95 2.56 -29.34
CA ALA A 208 -10.15 3.22 -28.84
C ALA A 208 -11.38 2.30 -28.87
N ALA A 209 -11.52 1.44 -29.88
CA ALA A 209 -12.59 0.44 -29.94
C ALA A 209 -12.47 -0.59 -28.81
N MET A 210 -11.25 -1.05 -28.51
CA MET A 210 -10.99 -1.96 -27.39
C MET A 210 -11.30 -1.30 -26.05
N LEU A 211 -10.86 -0.05 -25.87
CA LEU A 211 -11.14 0.72 -24.67
C LEU A 211 -12.64 0.93 -24.47
N ARG A 212 -13.37 1.28 -25.52
CA ARG A 212 -14.83 1.44 -25.49
C ARG A 212 -15.51 0.16 -25.00
N ARG A 213 -15.17 -1.00 -25.59
CA ARG A 213 -15.73 -2.30 -25.20
C ARG A 213 -15.56 -2.56 -23.71
N LYS A 214 -14.35 -2.35 -23.19
CA LYS A 214 -14.05 -2.53 -21.77
C LYS A 214 -14.81 -1.58 -20.86
N ILE A 215 -14.93 -0.31 -21.24
CA ILE A 215 -15.64 0.70 -20.46
C ILE A 215 -17.15 0.41 -20.44
N GLU A 216 -17.72 0.01 -21.58
CA GLU A 216 -19.13 -0.40 -21.66
C GLU A 216 -19.40 -1.65 -20.81
N ALA A 217 -18.48 -2.63 -20.78
CA ALA A 217 -18.58 -3.79 -19.91
C ALA A 217 -18.55 -3.45 -18.40
N LEU A 218 -18.02 -2.28 -18.02
CA LEU A 218 -18.02 -1.77 -16.65
C LEU A 218 -19.29 -1.00 -16.29
N GLY A 219 -20.27 -0.95 -17.20
CA GLY A 219 -21.57 -0.31 -17.00
C GLY A 219 -21.60 1.18 -17.33
N VAL A 220 -20.61 1.71 -18.06
CA VAL A 220 -20.59 3.10 -18.52
C VAL A 220 -21.03 3.17 -19.98
N LYS A 221 -22.08 3.94 -20.27
CA LYS A 221 -22.56 4.11 -21.64
C LYS A 221 -21.64 5.08 -22.40
N VAL A 222 -21.11 4.67 -23.55
CA VAL A 222 -20.21 5.51 -24.36
C VAL A 222 -20.94 6.02 -25.61
N LEU A 223 -20.95 7.34 -25.79
CA LEU A 223 -21.61 8.06 -26.87
C LEU A 223 -20.58 8.93 -27.61
N THR A 224 -19.93 8.38 -28.62
CA THR A 224 -18.97 9.10 -29.47
C THR A 224 -19.64 9.78 -30.66
N GLY A 225 -18.97 10.75 -31.28
CA GLY A 225 -19.49 11.51 -32.41
C GLY A 225 -20.68 12.41 -32.06
N LYS A 226 -20.87 12.73 -30.77
CA LYS A 226 -22.03 13.49 -30.29
C LYS A 226 -21.67 14.93 -30.00
N ALA A 227 -22.15 15.84 -30.84
CA ALA A 227 -22.01 17.28 -30.65
C ALA A 227 -23.20 17.84 -29.86
N SER A 228 -22.99 18.24 -28.61
CA SER A 228 -24.01 18.88 -27.77
C SER A 228 -24.35 20.29 -28.27
N GLN A 229 -25.64 20.57 -28.49
CA GLN A 229 -26.17 21.86 -28.98
C GLN A 229 -26.86 22.68 -27.90
N GLY A 230 -27.36 22.04 -26.85
CA GLY A 230 -28.03 22.72 -25.75
C GLY A 230 -28.33 21.79 -24.58
N ILE A 231 -28.53 22.37 -23.40
CA ILE A 231 -28.92 21.70 -22.17
C ILE A 231 -30.20 22.36 -21.66
N ASP A 232 -31.33 21.66 -21.80
CA ASP A 232 -32.63 22.16 -21.36
C ASP A 232 -32.98 21.63 -19.97
N VAL A 233 -33.60 22.47 -19.13
CA VAL A 233 -34.18 22.05 -17.85
C VAL A 233 -35.62 21.57 -18.08
N GLN A 234 -35.90 20.34 -17.68
CA GLN A 234 -37.22 19.74 -17.75
C GLN A 234 -38.11 20.19 -16.58
N LYS A 235 -39.42 19.96 -16.70
CA LYS A 235 -40.41 20.38 -15.68
C LYS A 235 -40.20 19.75 -14.30
N ASP A 236 -39.59 18.57 -14.26
CA ASP A 236 -39.26 17.84 -13.03
C ASP A 236 -37.88 18.22 -12.45
N GLY A 237 -37.17 19.16 -13.09
CA GLY A 237 -35.85 19.61 -12.70
C GLY A 237 -34.69 18.76 -13.25
N THR A 238 -34.97 17.72 -14.04
CA THR A 238 -33.93 16.96 -14.75
C THR A 238 -33.39 17.76 -15.94
N LEU A 239 -32.19 17.40 -16.41
CA LEU A 239 -31.55 18.02 -17.56
C LEU A 239 -31.73 17.14 -18.79
N ARG A 240 -31.82 17.79 -19.95
CA ARG A 240 -31.81 17.12 -21.24
C ARG A 240 -30.72 17.70 -22.13
N LEU A 241 -29.78 16.86 -22.55
CA LEU A 241 -28.79 17.20 -23.56
C LEU A 241 -29.38 16.97 -24.94
N ASN A 242 -29.33 18.00 -25.78
CA ASN A 242 -29.74 17.93 -27.18
C ASN A 242 -28.49 17.84 -28.06
N PHE A 243 -28.45 16.86 -28.97
CA PHE A 243 -27.31 16.67 -29.88
C PHE A 243 -27.61 17.16 -31.31
N ALA A 244 -26.56 17.47 -32.06
CA ALA A 244 -26.66 17.98 -33.43
C ALA A 244 -27.34 17.03 -34.43
N ASP A 245 -27.34 15.73 -34.14
CA ASP A 245 -27.99 14.70 -34.96
C ASP A 245 -29.48 14.51 -34.62
N GLY A 246 -30.03 15.35 -33.74
CA GLY A 246 -31.42 15.30 -33.28
C GLY A 246 -31.69 14.29 -32.18
N SER A 247 -30.70 13.51 -31.74
CA SER A 247 -30.86 12.65 -30.57
C SER A 247 -30.78 13.43 -29.25
N GLU A 248 -31.36 12.85 -28.20
CA GLU A 248 -31.50 13.48 -26.88
C GLU A 248 -31.00 12.52 -25.78
N LEU A 249 -30.50 13.07 -24.66
CA LEU A 249 -30.11 12.30 -23.48
C LEU A 249 -30.52 13.01 -22.19
N GLU A 250 -31.36 12.36 -21.40
CA GLU A 250 -31.75 12.86 -20.08
C GLU A 250 -30.70 12.51 -19.01
N THR A 251 -30.48 13.42 -18.07
CA THR A 251 -29.56 13.26 -16.95
C THR A 251 -29.95 14.14 -15.77
N ASP A 252 -29.46 13.84 -14.58
CA ASP A 252 -29.74 14.65 -13.39
C ASP A 252 -28.60 15.65 -13.11
N LEU A 253 -27.39 15.37 -13.64
CA LEU A 253 -26.24 16.25 -13.63
C LEU A 253 -25.34 16.07 -14.86
N VAL A 254 -24.56 17.11 -15.16
CA VAL A 254 -23.55 17.12 -16.23
C VAL A 254 -22.19 17.47 -15.62
N LEU A 255 -21.15 16.75 -16.01
CA LEU A 255 -19.77 17.00 -15.60
C LEU A 255 -18.92 17.28 -16.84
N PHE A 256 -18.35 18.48 -16.93
CA PHE A 256 -17.53 18.89 -18.06
C PHE A 256 -16.07 18.50 -17.87
N SER A 257 -15.54 17.76 -18.85
CA SER A 257 -14.13 17.36 -18.96
C SER A 257 -13.64 17.46 -20.42
N ALA A 258 -13.90 18.61 -21.06
CA ALA A 258 -13.55 18.87 -22.46
C ALA A 258 -12.13 19.43 -22.66
N GLY A 259 -11.24 19.18 -21.70
CA GLY A 259 -9.87 19.69 -21.65
C GLY A 259 -9.68 20.88 -20.72
N ILE A 260 -8.49 21.49 -20.77
CA ILE A 260 -8.09 22.60 -19.90
C ILE A 260 -7.63 23.81 -20.73
N ARG A 261 -7.60 24.99 -20.10
CA ARG A 261 -7.05 26.23 -20.66
C ARG A 261 -6.06 26.86 -19.68
N PRO A 262 -4.87 27.29 -20.13
CA PRO A 262 -3.92 28.03 -19.29
C PRO A 262 -4.59 29.23 -18.62
N ARG A 263 -4.29 29.47 -17.33
CA ARG A 263 -4.76 30.67 -16.62
C ARG A 263 -3.79 31.83 -16.86
N ASP A 264 -3.97 32.52 -17.98
CA ASP A 264 -3.09 33.59 -18.48
C ASP A 264 -3.65 35.02 -18.33
N HIS A 265 -4.86 35.18 -17.78
CA HIS A 265 -5.53 36.48 -17.62
C HIS A 265 -4.68 37.54 -16.89
N LEU A 266 -3.93 37.15 -15.85
CA LEU A 266 -2.99 38.05 -15.16
C LEU A 266 -1.87 38.52 -16.08
N ALA A 267 -1.28 37.60 -16.84
CA ALA A 267 -0.22 37.88 -17.78
C ALA A 267 -0.71 38.75 -18.95
N ALA A 268 -1.91 38.46 -19.47
CA ALA A 268 -2.57 39.25 -20.50
C ALA A 268 -2.76 40.70 -20.06
N SER A 269 -3.33 40.90 -18.87
CA SER A 269 -3.62 42.22 -18.31
C SER A 269 -2.34 43.00 -17.96
N ALA A 270 -1.25 42.28 -17.67
CA ALA A 270 0.09 42.83 -17.46
C ALA A 270 0.87 43.07 -18.76
N GLY A 271 0.32 42.77 -19.94
CA GLY A 271 1.00 42.93 -21.22
C GLY A 271 2.24 42.03 -21.38
N LEU A 272 2.24 40.84 -20.78
CA LEU A 272 3.23 39.80 -21.05
C LEU A 272 2.91 39.10 -22.37
N THR A 273 3.93 38.56 -23.02
CA THR A 273 3.75 37.83 -24.29
C THR A 273 2.99 36.53 -24.06
N LEU A 274 1.94 36.30 -24.84
CA LEU A 274 1.11 35.11 -24.77
C LEU A 274 1.25 34.21 -25.99
N GLY A 275 1.03 32.91 -25.79
CA GLY A 275 1.00 31.92 -26.87
C GLY A 275 -0.24 32.08 -27.75
N ARG A 276 -0.16 31.60 -29.00
CA ARG A 276 -1.28 31.65 -29.97
C ARG A 276 -2.56 30.96 -29.48
N ARG A 277 -2.44 29.98 -28.59
CA ARG A 277 -3.55 29.22 -27.99
C ARG A 277 -3.80 29.58 -26.52
N GLY A 278 -3.32 30.75 -26.08
CA GLY A 278 -3.23 31.14 -24.69
C GLY A 278 -1.98 30.59 -23.99
N GLY A 279 -1.79 30.99 -22.74
CA GLY A 279 -0.64 30.68 -21.89
C GLY A 279 0.49 31.71 -22.00
N VAL A 280 1.34 31.76 -20.97
CA VAL A 280 2.43 32.73 -20.83
C VAL A 280 3.68 32.20 -21.54
N VAL A 281 4.19 32.93 -22.53
CA VAL A 281 5.40 32.51 -23.26
C VAL A 281 6.61 32.59 -22.35
N ILE A 282 7.39 31.51 -22.35
CA ILE A 282 8.64 31.40 -21.62
C ILE A 282 9.81 30.99 -22.53
N ASP A 283 11.01 31.38 -22.14
CA ASP A 283 12.27 30.86 -22.69
C ASP A 283 12.71 29.56 -22.00
N ASP A 284 13.90 29.08 -22.36
CA ASP A 284 14.51 27.86 -21.81
C ASP A 284 14.80 27.98 -20.31
N CYS A 285 14.91 29.19 -19.76
CA CYS A 285 15.13 29.47 -18.34
C CYS A 285 13.82 29.70 -17.57
N CYS A 286 12.67 29.45 -18.20
CA CYS A 286 11.32 29.72 -17.69
C CYS A 286 11.00 31.22 -17.45
N GLN A 287 11.77 32.14 -18.05
CA GLN A 287 11.54 33.58 -17.96
C GLN A 287 10.55 34.04 -19.02
N THR A 288 9.72 35.03 -18.67
CA THR A 288 8.75 35.62 -19.60
C THR A 288 9.36 36.79 -20.39
N SER A 289 8.55 37.50 -21.18
CA SER A 289 8.98 38.76 -21.82
C SER A 289 9.36 39.88 -20.84
N ASP A 290 9.10 39.71 -19.54
CA ASP A 290 9.63 40.55 -18.47
C ASP A 290 10.70 39.79 -17.68
N PRO A 291 11.95 40.30 -17.58
CA PRO A 291 13.01 39.63 -16.84
C PRO A 291 12.71 39.40 -15.35
N ALA A 292 11.85 40.22 -14.74
CA ALA A 292 11.45 40.07 -13.34
C ALA A 292 10.34 39.02 -13.13
N VAL A 293 9.72 38.53 -14.21
CA VAL A 293 8.57 37.62 -14.16
C VAL A 293 8.91 36.30 -14.87
N SER A 294 8.66 35.19 -14.18
CA SER A 294 8.80 33.81 -14.69
C SER A 294 7.45 33.09 -14.67
N ALA A 295 7.30 32.04 -15.47
CA ALA A 295 6.10 31.21 -15.45
C ALA A 295 6.46 29.72 -15.52
N ILE A 296 5.74 28.89 -14.76
CA ILE A 296 5.99 27.44 -14.66
C ILE A 296 4.68 26.65 -14.62
N GLY A 297 4.74 25.37 -15.03
CA GLY A 297 3.59 24.48 -15.04
C GLY A 297 2.63 24.73 -16.21
N GLU A 298 1.36 24.33 -16.05
CA GLU A 298 0.37 24.32 -17.14
C GLU A 298 0.05 25.72 -17.73
N CYS A 299 0.40 26.80 -17.01
CA CYS A 299 0.20 28.16 -17.52
C CYS A 299 1.28 28.59 -18.53
N ALA A 300 2.42 27.90 -18.57
CA ALA A 300 3.59 28.29 -19.34
C ALA A 300 3.61 27.64 -20.74
N VAL A 301 4.05 28.41 -21.73
CA VAL A 301 4.18 28.02 -23.14
C VAL A 301 5.66 28.07 -23.52
N TRP A 302 6.25 26.92 -23.81
CA TRP A 302 7.63 26.81 -24.24
C TRP A 302 7.71 26.37 -25.71
N GLN A 303 8.38 27.16 -26.56
CA GLN A 303 8.45 26.94 -28.01
C GLN A 303 7.09 26.67 -28.69
N GLY A 304 6.03 27.32 -28.21
CA GLY A 304 4.66 27.16 -28.71
C GLY A 304 3.91 25.92 -28.18
N ASN A 305 4.54 25.13 -27.32
CA ASN A 305 3.98 23.93 -26.71
C ASN A 305 3.43 24.21 -25.30
N LEU A 306 2.27 23.62 -25.03
CA LEU A 306 1.63 23.61 -23.71
C LEU A 306 1.71 22.19 -23.16
N TYR A 307 2.20 22.07 -21.94
CA TYR A 307 2.41 20.78 -21.29
C TYR A 307 1.35 20.57 -20.19
N GLY A 308 0.30 19.80 -20.51
CA GLY A 308 -0.82 19.49 -19.61
C GLY A 308 -0.53 18.34 -18.64
N LEU A 309 0.71 18.20 -18.18
CA LEU A 309 1.18 17.12 -17.32
C LEU A 309 2.00 17.69 -16.16
N VAL A 310 2.02 16.99 -15.03
CA VAL A 310 2.75 17.41 -13.83
C VAL A 310 4.27 17.37 -14.01
N ALA A 311 4.79 16.34 -14.69
CA ALA A 311 6.22 16.12 -14.87
C ALA A 311 6.94 17.30 -15.58
N PRO A 312 6.45 17.81 -16.72
CA PRO A 312 6.99 19.02 -17.34
C PRO A 312 6.97 20.23 -16.39
N GLY A 313 5.90 20.40 -15.63
CA GLY A 313 5.80 21.48 -14.65
C GLY A 313 6.85 21.39 -13.54
N TYR A 314 7.14 20.19 -13.05
CA TYR A 314 8.23 19.96 -12.08
C TYR A 314 9.62 20.24 -12.68
N GLN A 315 9.83 19.90 -13.95
CA GLN A 315 11.07 20.23 -14.64
C GLN A 315 11.24 21.75 -14.78
N MET A 316 10.18 22.47 -15.17
CA MET A 316 10.19 23.94 -15.21
C MET A 316 10.48 24.54 -13.83
N ALA A 317 9.90 23.99 -12.76
CA ALA A 317 10.17 24.43 -11.39
C ALA A 317 11.65 24.23 -10.99
N ARG A 318 12.27 23.10 -11.34
CA ARG A 318 13.70 22.84 -11.11
C ARG A 318 14.58 23.81 -11.90
N VAL A 319 14.30 24.00 -13.18
CA VAL A 319 15.05 24.93 -14.05
C VAL A 319 14.97 26.35 -13.48
N LEU A 320 13.79 26.82 -13.11
CA LEU A 320 13.63 28.16 -12.56
C LEU A 320 14.36 28.32 -11.21
N ALA A 321 14.28 27.34 -10.31
CA ALA A 321 14.99 27.40 -9.04
C ALA A 321 16.52 27.43 -9.23
N ALA A 322 17.05 26.62 -10.16
CA ALA A 322 18.47 26.63 -10.53
C ALA A 322 18.88 27.99 -11.13
N THR A 323 18.09 28.55 -12.05
CA THR A 323 18.32 29.88 -12.61
C THR A 323 18.36 30.96 -11.53
N LEU A 324 17.46 30.90 -10.54
CA LEU A 324 17.46 31.83 -9.40
C LEU A 324 18.66 31.65 -8.46
N ALA A 325 19.25 30.45 -8.42
CA ALA A 325 20.51 30.17 -7.73
C ALA A 325 21.76 30.62 -8.51
N GLY A 326 21.60 31.09 -9.76
CA GLY A 326 22.71 31.43 -10.65
C GLY A 326 23.35 30.21 -11.32
N GLU A 327 22.68 29.06 -11.31
CA GLU A 327 23.12 27.84 -11.98
C GLU A 327 22.65 27.81 -13.45
N ALA A 328 23.44 27.18 -14.33
CA ALA A 328 23.06 27.00 -15.72
C ALA A 328 22.09 25.81 -15.87
N ALA A 329 20.83 26.11 -16.14
CA ALA A 329 19.79 25.11 -16.40
C ALA A 329 18.90 25.55 -17.57
N ALA A 330 18.39 24.59 -18.33
CA ALA A 330 17.51 24.83 -19.47
C ALA A 330 16.40 23.79 -19.55
N PHE A 331 15.17 24.24 -19.77
CA PHE A 331 14.04 23.39 -20.11
C PHE A 331 14.11 23.06 -21.61
N SER A 332 14.21 21.77 -21.93
CA SER A 332 14.40 21.27 -23.29
C SER A 332 13.15 20.57 -23.86
N GLY A 333 11.97 20.87 -23.29
CA GLY A 333 10.74 20.14 -23.56
C GLY A 333 10.58 18.88 -22.70
N ALA A 334 9.51 18.13 -22.95
CA ALA A 334 9.18 16.93 -22.19
C ALA A 334 8.43 15.89 -23.02
N ASP A 335 8.63 14.62 -22.66
CA ASP A 335 7.90 13.48 -23.23
C ASP A 335 6.42 13.51 -22.80
N MET A 336 5.54 13.22 -23.76
CA MET A 336 4.08 13.24 -23.58
C MET A 336 3.48 11.83 -23.50
N SER A 337 4.33 10.79 -23.39
CA SER A 337 3.88 9.42 -23.23
C SER A 337 3.12 9.27 -21.91
N THR A 338 2.07 8.45 -21.92
CA THR A 338 1.17 8.27 -20.79
C THR A 338 0.87 6.80 -20.57
N LYS A 339 0.84 6.37 -19.31
CA LYS A 339 0.35 5.05 -18.86
C LYS A 339 -0.59 5.28 -17.70
N LEU A 340 -1.86 4.91 -17.87
CA LEU A 340 -2.94 5.21 -16.93
C LEU A 340 -3.87 4.01 -16.78
N LYS A 341 -4.62 3.99 -15.68
CA LYS A 341 -5.60 2.95 -15.38
C LYS A 341 -6.99 3.55 -15.28
N LEU A 342 -7.69 3.62 -16.40
CA LEU A 342 -8.97 4.32 -16.55
C LEU A 342 -10.12 3.35 -16.24
N LEU A 343 -10.89 3.61 -15.16
CA LEU A 343 -11.92 2.68 -14.64
C LEU A 343 -11.40 1.25 -14.38
N GLY A 344 -10.11 1.10 -14.09
CA GLY A 344 -9.51 -0.22 -13.92
C GLY A 344 -8.97 -0.86 -15.21
N VAL A 345 -9.16 -0.23 -16.37
CA VAL A 345 -8.60 -0.64 -17.67
C VAL A 345 -7.22 -0.04 -17.86
N GLU A 346 -6.23 -0.87 -18.18
CA GLU A 346 -4.89 -0.38 -18.51
C GLU A 346 -4.84 0.21 -19.91
N VAL A 347 -4.33 1.44 -20.01
CA VAL A 347 -4.15 2.15 -21.27
C VAL A 347 -2.79 2.83 -21.26
N ALA A 348 -2.03 2.67 -22.33
CA ALA A 348 -0.78 3.37 -22.53
C ALA A 348 -0.60 3.84 -23.98
N SER A 349 0.01 5.01 -24.14
CA SER A 349 0.36 5.61 -25.42
C SER A 349 1.73 6.27 -25.31
N MET A 350 2.56 6.12 -26.33
CA MET A 350 3.92 6.66 -26.37
C MET A 350 4.29 7.18 -27.76
N GLY A 351 5.10 8.24 -27.79
CA GLY A 351 5.65 8.82 -29.02
C GLY A 351 4.63 9.07 -30.13
N ASP A 352 5.01 8.75 -31.37
CA ASP A 352 4.16 8.83 -32.56
C ASP A 352 3.21 7.64 -32.66
N ALA A 353 2.29 7.52 -31.70
CA ALA A 353 1.31 6.44 -31.61
C ALA A 353 0.41 6.31 -32.85
N HIS A 354 0.20 7.40 -33.59
CA HIS A 354 -0.63 7.43 -34.80
C HIS A 354 0.13 7.10 -36.08
N GLY A 355 1.47 7.08 -36.08
CA GLY A 355 2.27 6.86 -37.28
C GLY A 355 2.23 8.03 -38.25
N THR A 356 2.26 9.26 -37.73
CA THR A 356 2.28 10.49 -38.51
C THR A 356 3.63 10.76 -39.19
N THR A 357 4.70 10.15 -38.68
CA THR A 357 6.04 10.22 -39.27
C THR A 357 6.03 9.64 -40.69
N PRO A 358 6.45 10.40 -41.71
CA PRO A 358 6.44 9.93 -43.10
C PRO A 358 7.21 8.63 -43.29
N GLY A 359 6.60 7.66 -43.95
CA GLY A 359 7.19 6.35 -44.23
C GLY A 359 7.26 5.39 -43.03
N SER A 360 6.71 5.77 -41.87
CA SER A 360 6.62 4.87 -40.73
C SER A 360 5.79 3.62 -41.02
N GLN A 361 6.10 2.53 -40.32
CA GLN A 361 5.41 1.24 -40.43
C GLN A 361 4.76 0.91 -39.09
N SER A 362 3.65 0.17 -39.09
CA SER A 362 2.92 -0.19 -37.88
C SER A 362 2.69 -1.69 -37.79
N TYR A 363 2.87 -2.25 -36.58
CA TYR A 363 2.51 -3.62 -36.24
C TYR A 363 1.36 -3.62 -35.25
N TYR A 364 0.43 -4.57 -35.41
CA TYR A 364 -0.79 -4.65 -34.61
C TYR A 364 -0.98 -6.06 -34.06
N TRP A 365 -1.45 -6.16 -32.83
CA TRP A 365 -1.91 -7.41 -32.23
C TRP A 365 -3.19 -7.18 -31.44
N THR A 366 -4.21 -7.97 -31.74
CA THR A 366 -5.51 -7.90 -31.07
C THR A 366 -5.89 -9.29 -30.58
N ASN A 367 -6.28 -9.39 -29.32
CA ASN A 367 -6.83 -10.60 -28.71
C ASN A 367 -8.21 -10.25 -28.13
N GLU A 368 -9.26 -10.47 -28.91
CA GLU A 368 -10.62 -10.07 -28.53
C GLU A 368 -11.17 -10.82 -27.30
N PRO A 369 -11.00 -12.15 -27.15
CA PRO A 369 -11.48 -12.85 -25.95
C PRO A 369 -10.86 -12.35 -24.64
N HIS A 370 -9.60 -11.95 -24.68
CA HIS A 370 -8.91 -11.35 -23.54
C HIS A 370 -9.00 -9.82 -23.51
N GLU A 371 -9.66 -9.23 -24.51
CA GLU A 371 -9.82 -7.80 -24.72
C GLU A 371 -8.49 -7.01 -24.69
N ILE A 372 -7.48 -7.49 -25.41
CA ILE A 372 -6.17 -6.85 -25.49
C ILE A 372 -5.96 -6.28 -26.90
N TYR A 373 -5.42 -5.06 -26.96
CA TYR A 373 -4.96 -4.43 -28.18
C TYR A 373 -3.57 -3.84 -27.98
N LYS A 374 -2.63 -4.15 -28.87
CA LYS A 374 -1.27 -3.62 -28.86
C LYS A 374 -0.87 -3.17 -30.26
N LYS A 375 -0.19 -2.04 -30.33
CA LYS A 375 0.40 -1.48 -31.55
C LYS A 375 1.76 -0.87 -31.25
N ILE A 376 2.69 -1.06 -32.17
CA ILE A 376 3.94 -0.30 -32.22
C ILE A 376 4.10 0.36 -33.59
N VAL A 377 4.75 1.51 -33.61
CA VAL A 377 5.08 2.29 -34.80
C VAL A 377 6.60 2.36 -34.90
N VAL A 378 7.16 2.00 -36.05
CA VAL A 378 8.59 1.95 -36.30
C VAL A 378 8.98 2.83 -37.49
N SER A 379 10.25 3.21 -37.57
CA SER A 379 10.83 3.97 -38.68
C SER A 379 10.73 3.23 -40.02
N ALA A 380 10.87 3.97 -41.13
CA ALA A 380 10.79 3.40 -42.48
C ALA A 380 11.80 2.28 -42.75
N ASP A 381 12.95 2.29 -42.08
CA ASP A 381 13.99 1.27 -42.15
C ASP A 381 13.83 0.13 -41.12
N GLY A 382 12.78 0.18 -40.28
CA GLY A 382 12.46 -0.83 -39.27
C GLY A 382 13.39 -0.85 -38.05
N LYS A 383 14.30 0.11 -37.89
CA LYS A 383 15.35 0.07 -36.86
C LYS A 383 15.02 0.78 -35.55
N THR A 384 14.12 1.76 -35.59
CA THR A 384 13.83 2.64 -34.45
C THR A 384 12.35 2.59 -34.10
N LEU A 385 12.06 2.48 -32.80
CA LEU A 385 10.70 2.61 -32.29
C LEU A 385 10.30 4.09 -32.22
N LEU A 386 9.21 4.45 -32.89
CA LEU A 386 8.70 5.83 -32.95
C LEU A 386 7.54 6.07 -31.97
N GLY A 387 6.76 5.03 -31.66
CA GLY A 387 5.61 5.14 -30.76
C GLY A 387 4.84 3.84 -30.61
N GLY A 388 3.73 3.89 -29.87
CA GLY A 388 2.89 2.71 -29.65
C GLY A 388 1.63 2.97 -28.82
N VAL A 389 0.70 2.02 -28.88
CA VAL A 389 -0.58 2.01 -28.17
C VAL A 389 -0.77 0.65 -27.51
N LEU A 390 -1.08 0.62 -26.22
CA LEU A 390 -1.36 -0.60 -25.46
C LEU A 390 -2.68 -0.42 -24.70
N VAL A 391 -3.64 -1.33 -24.88
CA VAL A 391 -4.95 -1.32 -24.22
C VAL A 391 -5.28 -2.71 -23.69
N GLY A 392 -5.73 -2.79 -22.45
CA GLY A 392 -6.10 -4.02 -21.76
C GLY A 392 -4.92 -4.76 -21.12
N ASP A 393 -3.74 -4.71 -21.74
CA ASP A 393 -2.48 -5.18 -21.17
C ASP A 393 -1.35 -4.22 -21.57
N SER A 394 -0.72 -3.62 -20.57
CA SER A 394 0.36 -2.64 -20.73
C SER A 394 1.71 -3.12 -20.17
N SER A 395 1.89 -4.44 -20.04
CA SER A 395 3.07 -5.06 -19.44
C SER A 395 4.38 -4.65 -20.13
N GLU A 396 4.36 -4.49 -21.45
CA GLU A 396 5.54 -4.12 -22.25
C GLU A 396 5.77 -2.60 -22.33
N TYR A 397 4.92 -1.78 -21.70
CA TYR A 397 5.03 -0.32 -21.79
C TYR A 397 6.42 0.18 -21.41
N SER A 398 6.96 -0.29 -20.29
CA SER A 398 8.26 0.19 -19.79
C SER A 398 9.39 -0.17 -20.75
N LEU A 399 9.37 -1.37 -21.31
CA LEU A 399 10.33 -1.81 -22.33
C LEU A 399 10.28 -0.89 -23.56
N LEU A 400 9.09 -0.76 -24.14
CA LEU A 400 8.88 0.01 -25.37
C LEU A 400 9.22 1.49 -25.16
N LEU A 401 8.82 2.08 -24.03
CA LEU A 401 9.16 3.47 -23.72
C LEU A 401 10.68 3.68 -23.65
N GLN A 402 11.42 2.76 -23.01
CA GLN A 402 12.88 2.88 -22.94
C GLN A 402 13.54 2.69 -24.31
N MET A 403 13.05 1.77 -25.14
CA MET A 403 13.57 1.59 -26.49
C MET A 403 13.40 2.86 -27.34
N MET A 404 12.24 3.51 -27.22
CA MET A 404 11.93 4.76 -27.91
C MET A 404 12.77 5.94 -27.39
N LEU A 405 12.75 6.19 -26.08
CA LEU A 405 13.42 7.36 -25.48
C LEU A 405 14.95 7.31 -25.65
N ASN A 406 15.55 6.12 -25.67
CA ASN A 406 17.00 5.95 -25.77
C ASN A 406 17.47 5.55 -27.18
N GLY A 407 16.58 5.52 -28.17
CA GLY A 407 16.93 5.14 -29.55
C GLY A 407 17.56 3.74 -29.66
N MET A 408 17.08 2.78 -28.85
CA MET A 408 17.62 1.42 -28.84
C MET A 408 17.25 0.69 -30.13
N ALA A 409 18.17 -0.12 -30.65
CA ALA A 409 17.93 -0.93 -31.83
C ALA A 409 16.77 -1.92 -31.60
N LEU A 410 15.86 -1.99 -32.57
CA LEU A 410 14.80 -2.99 -32.60
C LEU A 410 15.35 -4.38 -32.98
N PRO A 411 14.72 -5.48 -32.53
CA PRO A 411 15.03 -6.81 -33.03
C PRO A 411 14.65 -6.95 -34.51
N ASP A 412 15.24 -7.92 -35.21
CA ASP A 412 14.97 -8.19 -36.63
C ASP A 412 13.48 -8.40 -36.95
N ALA A 413 12.70 -8.87 -35.96
CA ALA A 413 11.25 -9.01 -36.02
C ALA A 413 10.57 -8.15 -34.92
N PRO A 414 10.32 -6.85 -35.16
CA PRO A 414 9.78 -5.92 -34.16
C PRO A 414 8.41 -6.33 -33.60
N GLU A 415 7.58 -7.01 -34.38
CA GLU A 415 6.25 -7.50 -33.96
C GLU A 415 6.33 -8.42 -32.74
N THR A 416 7.45 -9.12 -32.56
CA THR A 416 7.65 -10.01 -31.41
C THR A 416 7.59 -9.26 -30.08
N LEU A 417 7.82 -7.94 -30.06
CA LEU A 417 7.74 -7.11 -28.86
C LEU A 417 6.31 -7.00 -28.31
N ILE A 418 5.28 -7.16 -29.15
CA ILE A 418 3.86 -7.01 -28.75
C ILE A 418 3.06 -8.30 -28.79
N LEU A 419 3.59 -9.38 -29.37
CA LEU A 419 2.93 -10.69 -29.40
C LEU A 419 2.90 -11.36 -28.00
N PRO A 420 2.01 -12.32 -27.74
CA PRO A 420 2.05 -13.10 -26.51
C PRO A 420 3.30 -14.00 -26.50
N GLN A 421 3.89 -14.22 -25.32
CA GLN A 421 5.02 -15.15 -25.19
C GLN A 421 4.53 -16.59 -25.41
N SER A 422 5.21 -17.32 -26.29
CA SER A 422 5.04 -18.77 -26.40
C SER A 422 5.59 -19.43 -25.13
N ALA A 423 4.90 -20.47 -24.64
CA ALA A 423 5.39 -21.24 -23.48
C ALA A 423 6.83 -21.72 -23.72
N GLY A 424 7.77 -21.30 -22.87
CA GLY A 424 9.19 -21.67 -22.95
C GLY A 424 10.13 -20.66 -23.64
N ALA A 425 9.63 -19.54 -24.17
CA ALA A 425 10.50 -18.47 -24.68
C ALA A 425 11.09 -17.64 -23.52
N PRO A 426 12.34 -17.13 -23.64
CA PRO A 426 12.94 -16.26 -22.64
C PRO A 426 12.13 -14.97 -22.43
N SER A 427 12.17 -14.43 -21.20
CA SER A 427 11.46 -13.20 -20.85
C SER A 427 11.80 -12.07 -21.81
N LYS A 428 10.74 -11.39 -22.31
CA LYS A 428 10.87 -10.20 -23.19
C LYS A 428 11.39 -8.96 -22.45
N ALA A 429 11.57 -9.02 -21.13
CA ALA A 429 12.06 -7.88 -20.37
C ALA A 429 13.55 -7.63 -20.66
N LEU A 430 13.88 -6.39 -21.04
CA LEU A 430 15.26 -5.92 -21.02
C LEU A 430 15.74 -5.98 -19.56
N GLY A 431 16.82 -6.73 -19.32
CA GLY A 431 17.46 -6.74 -18.01
C GLY A 431 17.94 -5.33 -17.65
N VAL A 432 17.76 -4.92 -16.39
CA VAL A 432 18.15 -3.58 -15.93
C VAL A 432 19.63 -3.25 -16.21
N ALA A 433 20.47 -4.27 -16.31
CA ALA A 433 21.87 -4.16 -16.74
C ALA A 433 22.05 -3.41 -18.05
N ALA A 434 21.16 -3.59 -19.03
CA ALA A 434 21.29 -3.03 -20.38
C ALA A 434 20.73 -1.61 -20.53
N LEU A 435 20.11 -1.04 -19.50
CA LEU A 435 19.71 0.37 -19.50
C LEU A 435 20.93 1.28 -19.31
N PRO A 436 21.10 2.38 -20.08
CA PRO A 436 22.13 3.38 -19.80
C PRO A 436 21.83 4.16 -18.51
N ASP A 437 22.85 4.75 -17.87
CA ASP A 437 22.65 5.56 -16.65
C ASP A 437 21.72 6.76 -16.88
N SER A 438 21.70 7.31 -18.10
CA SER A 438 20.78 8.39 -18.50
C SER A 438 19.32 7.94 -18.68
N ALA A 439 19.03 6.64 -18.63
CA ALA A 439 17.68 6.12 -18.87
C ALA A 439 16.71 6.66 -17.82
N GLN A 440 15.66 7.36 -18.25
CA GLN A 440 14.66 7.91 -17.35
C GLN A 440 13.77 6.79 -16.80
N VAL A 441 13.83 6.52 -15.50
CA VAL A 441 13.06 5.46 -14.83
C VAL A 441 11.75 5.99 -14.25
N CYS A 442 11.76 7.21 -13.67
CA CYS A 442 10.57 7.87 -13.15
C CYS A 442 10.36 9.22 -13.85
N SER A 443 9.38 9.30 -14.76
CA SER A 443 9.08 10.55 -15.48
C SER A 443 8.50 11.64 -14.57
N CYS A 444 7.68 11.28 -13.57
CA CYS A 444 7.07 12.25 -12.64
C CYS A 444 8.11 13.15 -11.95
N HIS A 445 9.18 12.53 -11.44
CA HIS A 445 10.22 13.21 -10.68
C HIS A 445 11.54 13.36 -11.46
N ASN A 446 11.53 12.99 -12.74
CA ASN A 446 12.70 12.97 -13.63
C ASN A 446 13.90 12.20 -13.04
N VAL A 447 13.64 11.02 -12.46
CA VAL A 447 14.68 10.18 -11.85
C VAL A 447 15.20 9.20 -12.89
N THR A 448 16.51 9.24 -13.15
CA THR A 448 17.21 8.33 -14.05
C THR A 448 17.67 7.05 -13.35
N LYS A 449 18.11 6.05 -14.12
CA LYS A 449 18.83 4.88 -13.58
C LYS A 449 20.05 5.35 -12.80
N GLY A 450 20.81 6.30 -13.32
CA GLY A 450 21.98 6.88 -12.67
C GLY A 450 21.67 7.49 -11.32
N ASP A 451 20.56 8.21 -11.18
CA ASP A 451 20.13 8.80 -9.90
C ASP A 451 19.77 7.73 -8.86
N ILE A 452 19.06 6.67 -9.29
CA ILE A 452 18.76 5.51 -8.41
C ILE A 452 20.07 4.84 -8.00
N CYS A 453 20.96 4.61 -8.96
CA CYS A 453 22.24 3.98 -8.69
C CYS A 453 23.11 4.83 -7.74
N ALA A 454 23.11 6.15 -7.92
CA ALA A 454 23.80 7.10 -7.03
C ALA A 454 23.17 7.12 -5.63
N ALA A 455 21.86 7.10 -5.52
CA ALA A 455 21.16 7.03 -4.23
C ALA A 455 21.46 5.72 -3.49
N VAL A 456 21.54 4.59 -4.22
CA VAL A 456 21.97 3.30 -3.67
C VAL A 456 23.42 3.36 -3.20
N ARG A 457 24.34 3.92 -4.01
CA ARG A 457 25.74 4.18 -3.61
C ARG A 457 25.85 5.07 -2.38
N ALA A 458 24.92 6.01 -2.23
CA ALA A 458 24.81 6.89 -1.06
C ALA A 458 24.14 6.23 0.17
N GLY A 459 23.78 4.94 0.10
CA GLY A 459 23.29 4.15 1.23
C GLY A 459 21.79 3.83 1.23
N CYS A 460 21.05 4.10 0.15
CA CYS A 460 19.67 3.63 0.04
C CYS A 460 19.62 2.11 -0.24
N SER A 461 19.12 1.32 0.71
CA SER A 461 19.07 -0.14 0.62
C SER A 461 17.66 -0.73 0.50
N ASP A 462 16.62 0.11 0.54
CA ASP A 462 15.23 -0.33 0.42
C ASP A 462 14.37 0.70 -0.33
N MET A 463 13.17 0.28 -0.73
CA MET A 463 12.25 1.16 -1.49
C MET A 463 11.78 2.37 -0.69
N ALA A 464 11.78 2.32 0.65
CA ALA A 464 11.31 3.44 1.47
C ALA A 464 12.35 4.56 1.51
N SER A 465 13.61 4.21 1.80
CA SER A 465 14.77 5.10 1.74
C SER A 465 14.99 5.66 0.34
N LEU A 466 14.85 4.81 -0.69
CA LEU A 466 14.97 5.24 -2.09
C LEU A 466 13.85 6.21 -2.50
N LYS A 467 12.60 5.96 -2.09
CA LYS A 467 11.48 6.90 -2.29
C LYS A 467 11.71 8.21 -1.55
N ALA A 468 12.26 8.16 -0.34
CA ALA A 468 12.52 9.34 0.45
C ALA A 468 13.60 10.23 -0.20
N SER A 469 14.68 9.61 -0.71
CA SER A 469 15.83 10.28 -1.31
C SER A 469 15.57 10.76 -2.74
N THR A 470 15.06 9.90 -3.61
CA THR A 470 14.91 10.18 -5.05
C THR A 470 13.52 10.69 -5.43
N LYS A 471 12.51 10.50 -4.57
CA LYS A 471 11.08 10.66 -4.89
C LYS A 471 10.57 9.71 -5.99
N ALA A 472 11.38 8.79 -6.52
CA ALA A 472 10.92 7.84 -7.52
C ALA A 472 9.72 7.03 -6.99
N ALA A 473 8.72 6.79 -7.84
CA ALA A 473 7.48 6.08 -7.50
C ALA A 473 6.57 6.72 -6.41
N THR A 474 6.76 8.00 -6.06
CA THR A 474 5.84 8.74 -5.16
C THR A 474 4.83 9.64 -5.88
N GLY A 475 5.06 9.91 -7.18
CA GLY A 475 4.09 10.61 -8.05
C GLY A 475 2.97 9.67 -8.51
N CYS A 476 2.92 9.33 -9.80
CA CYS A 476 1.88 8.41 -10.32
C CYS A 476 2.06 6.92 -9.95
N GLY A 477 3.18 6.54 -9.33
CA GLY A 477 3.49 5.17 -8.94
C GLY A 477 3.82 4.17 -10.08
N GLY A 478 3.62 4.53 -11.35
CA GLY A 478 3.76 3.61 -12.49
C GLY A 478 5.13 2.98 -12.71
N CYS A 479 6.20 3.59 -12.17
CA CYS A 479 7.58 3.12 -12.27
C CYS A 479 8.04 2.23 -11.10
N ALA A 480 7.19 1.97 -10.09
CA ALA A 480 7.61 1.34 -8.84
C ALA A 480 8.32 -0.01 -9.01
N ALA A 481 7.86 -0.84 -9.95
CA ALA A 481 8.47 -2.14 -10.23
C ALA A 481 9.88 -2.00 -10.83
N LEU A 482 10.04 -1.13 -11.83
CA LEU A 482 11.34 -0.89 -12.47
C LEU A 482 12.34 -0.23 -11.52
N VAL A 483 11.89 0.73 -10.69
CA VAL A 483 12.69 1.35 -9.64
C VAL A 483 13.26 0.30 -8.68
N LYS A 484 12.41 -0.64 -8.25
CA LYS A 484 12.84 -1.74 -7.37
C LYS A 484 13.90 -2.62 -8.04
N GLN A 485 13.69 -2.98 -9.31
CA GLN A 485 14.65 -3.80 -10.05
C GLN A 485 16.01 -3.09 -10.26
N VAL A 486 16.01 -1.77 -10.51
CA VAL A 486 17.25 -0.96 -10.60
C VAL A 486 17.98 -0.87 -9.27
N MET A 487 17.24 -0.69 -8.18
CA MET A 487 17.80 -0.69 -6.83
C MET A 487 18.47 -2.03 -6.51
N GLU A 488 17.76 -3.14 -6.73
CA GLU A 488 18.26 -4.49 -6.49
C GLU A 488 19.49 -4.80 -7.37
N TYR A 489 19.48 -4.37 -8.64
CA TYR A 489 20.63 -4.48 -9.54
C TYR A 489 21.85 -3.70 -9.03
N GLN A 490 21.69 -2.43 -8.64
CA GLN A 490 22.84 -1.63 -8.18
C GLN A 490 23.36 -2.12 -6.82
N LEU A 491 22.49 -2.60 -5.93
CA LEU A 491 22.91 -3.20 -4.67
C LEU A 491 23.82 -4.42 -4.93
N ALA A 492 23.42 -5.28 -5.87
CA ALA A 492 24.24 -6.42 -6.29
C ALA A 492 25.58 -5.97 -6.92
N ASP A 493 25.57 -4.95 -7.78
CA ASP A 493 26.76 -4.40 -8.45
C ASP A 493 27.79 -3.81 -7.47
N LEU A 494 27.35 -3.20 -6.37
CA LEU A 494 28.25 -2.63 -5.36
C LEU A 494 28.92 -3.68 -4.47
N GLY A 495 28.70 -4.97 -4.73
CA GLY A 495 29.11 -6.02 -3.82
C GLY A 495 28.47 -5.86 -2.44
N VAL A 496 27.39 -5.05 -2.33
CA VAL A 496 26.50 -5.09 -1.19
C VAL A 496 25.79 -6.42 -1.34
N GLU A 497 26.40 -7.44 -0.73
CA GLU A 497 25.73 -8.68 -0.45
C GLU A 497 24.39 -8.27 0.17
N VAL A 498 23.29 -8.51 -0.56
CA VAL A 498 21.95 -8.30 -0.04
C VAL A 498 21.90 -9.19 1.18
N LYS A 499 22.15 -8.59 2.35
CA LYS A 499 22.26 -9.32 3.61
C LYS A 499 20.99 -10.10 3.73
N LYS A 500 21.13 -11.41 3.59
CA LYS A 500 20.01 -12.32 3.76
C LYS A 500 19.59 -12.41 5.22
N ASP A 501 20.38 -11.82 6.11
CA ASP A 501 20.14 -11.61 7.52
C ASP A 501 18.67 -11.36 7.82
N ILE A 502 18.06 -12.27 8.57
CA ILE A 502 16.71 -12.07 9.10
C ILE A 502 16.65 -10.86 10.02
N CYS A 503 17.68 -10.67 10.85
CA CYS A 503 17.85 -9.53 11.76
C CYS A 503 19.28 -9.51 12.31
N GLU A 504 19.59 -8.56 13.20
CA GLU A 504 20.92 -8.44 13.82
C GLU A 504 21.39 -9.68 14.61
N HIS A 505 20.45 -10.55 15.01
CA HIS A 505 20.70 -11.79 15.75
C HIS A 505 21.10 -12.96 14.86
N PHE A 506 20.67 -12.99 13.59
CA PHE A 506 20.89 -14.12 12.67
C PHE A 506 21.30 -13.63 11.27
N PRO A 507 22.58 -13.84 10.87
CA PRO A 507 23.09 -13.43 9.57
C PRO A 507 22.78 -14.47 8.48
N TRP A 508 21.52 -14.88 8.39
CA TRP A 508 21.05 -15.96 7.52
C TRP A 508 19.68 -15.61 6.96
N SER A 509 19.37 -16.06 5.74
CA SER A 509 17.99 -16.10 5.22
C SER A 509 17.10 -17.03 6.03
N ARG A 510 15.79 -16.88 5.87
CA ARG A 510 14.82 -17.87 6.37
C ARG A 510 15.14 -19.28 5.88
N GLN A 511 15.45 -19.44 4.59
CA GLN A 511 15.71 -20.75 3.98
C GLN A 511 16.98 -21.40 4.55
N GLU A 512 18.04 -20.62 4.74
CA GLU A 512 19.28 -21.07 5.39
C GLU A 512 19.02 -21.46 6.86
N LEU A 513 18.30 -20.63 7.63
CA LEU A 513 17.93 -20.97 9.01
C LEU A 513 17.09 -22.25 9.11
N TYR A 514 16.10 -22.42 8.23
CA TYR A 514 15.30 -23.63 8.18
C TYR A 514 16.20 -24.86 7.92
N SER A 515 17.12 -24.74 6.97
CA SER A 515 18.08 -25.80 6.64
C SER A 515 19.00 -26.12 7.82
N LEU A 516 19.52 -25.10 8.53
CA LEU A 516 20.34 -25.28 9.73
C LEU A 516 19.59 -25.98 10.86
N ILE A 517 18.31 -25.62 11.09
CA ILE A 517 17.46 -26.28 12.09
C ILE A 517 17.31 -27.77 11.76
N ARG A 518 17.06 -28.09 10.49
CA ARG A 518 16.83 -29.47 10.03
C ARG A 518 18.10 -30.31 10.05
N VAL A 519 19.16 -29.84 9.41
CA VAL A 519 20.44 -30.55 9.31
C VAL A 519 21.08 -30.70 10.69
N GLY A 520 21.01 -29.66 11.52
CA GLY A 520 21.54 -29.67 12.88
C GLY A 520 20.65 -30.35 13.91
N ASN A 521 19.46 -30.85 13.51
CA ASN A 521 18.42 -31.39 14.39
C ASN A 521 18.16 -30.50 15.63
N ILE A 522 18.08 -29.19 15.41
CA ILE A 522 17.99 -28.18 16.48
C ILE A 522 16.55 -28.11 16.97
N LYS A 523 16.33 -28.25 18.29
CA LYS A 523 14.98 -28.32 18.89
C LYS A 523 14.57 -27.08 19.68
N SER A 524 15.51 -26.21 20.03
CA SER A 524 15.22 -25.01 20.81
C SER A 524 15.85 -23.75 20.21
N PHE A 525 15.27 -22.60 20.53
CA PHE A 525 15.81 -21.29 20.14
C PHE A 525 17.19 -21.06 20.74
N GLU A 526 17.41 -21.45 22.00
CA GLU A 526 18.71 -21.35 22.68
C GLU A 526 19.81 -22.12 21.92
N GLN A 527 19.53 -23.35 21.49
CA GLN A 527 20.47 -24.14 20.69
C GLN A 527 20.77 -23.47 19.34
N LEU A 528 19.76 -22.92 18.67
CA LEU A 528 19.94 -22.22 17.40
C LEU A 528 20.77 -20.94 17.58
N LEU A 529 20.45 -20.16 18.61
CA LEU A 529 21.11 -18.91 18.94
C LEU A 529 22.58 -19.15 19.31
N ALA A 530 22.86 -20.15 20.14
CA ALA A 530 24.23 -20.50 20.55
C ALA A 530 25.11 -20.97 19.38
N LYS A 531 24.54 -21.67 18.39
CA LYS A 531 25.29 -22.20 17.24
C LYS A 531 25.39 -21.23 16.06
N HIS A 532 24.35 -20.43 15.82
CA HIS A 532 24.17 -19.71 14.55
C HIS A 532 23.72 -18.26 14.70
N GLY A 533 23.63 -17.74 15.93
CA GLY A 533 23.19 -16.36 16.20
C GLY A 533 23.88 -15.71 17.40
N ARG A 534 23.27 -14.65 17.93
CA ARG A 534 23.75 -13.86 19.09
C ARG A 534 22.62 -13.05 19.73
N GLY A 535 22.85 -12.52 20.94
CA GLY A 535 21.87 -11.70 21.68
C GLY A 535 20.80 -12.55 22.37
N CYS A 536 19.61 -12.01 22.61
CA CYS A 536 18.45 -12.73 23.15
C CYS A 536 17.26 -12.81 22.18
N GLY A 537 17.40 -12.26 20.96
CA GLY A 537 16.41 -12.27 19.88
C GLY A 537 15.42 -11.11 19.95
N CYS A 538 14.71 -10.88 18.84
CA CYS A 538 13.75 -9.77 18.69
C CYS A 538 12.40 -10.21 18.13
N GLU A 539 11.53 -9.23 17.85
CA GLU A 539 10.21 -9.39 17.25
C GLU A 539 10.20 -10.03 15.87
N ILE A 540 11.36 -10.07 15.21
CA ILE A 540 11.50 -10.68 13.88
C ILE A 540 11.90 -12.15 14.02
N CYS A 541 13.02 -12.45 14.69
CA CYS A 541 13.59 -13.79 14.70
C CYS A 541 12.87 -14.75 15.66
N LYS A 542 12.38 -14.30 16.81
CA LYS A 542 11.69 -15.17 17.77
C LYS A 542 10.45 -15.86 17.17
N PRO A 543 9.45 -15.12 16.66
CA PRO A 543 8.27 -15.76 16.05
C PRO A 543 8.61 -16.51 14.77
N LEU A 544 9.61 -16.06 14.00
CA LEU A 544 10.08 -16.78 12.83
C LEU A 544 10.65 -18.16 13.20
N VAL A 545 11.56 -18.21 14.17
CA VAL A 545 12.17 -19.47 14.63
C VAL A 545 11.14 -20.34 15.31
N GLY A 546 10.24 -19.77 16.13
CA GLY A 546 9.12 -20.51 16.70
C GLY A 546 8.27 -21.20 15.62
N SER A 547 7.94 -20.49 14.54
CA SER A 547 7.24 -21.04 13.38
C SER A 547 8.05 -22.13 12.67
N MET A 548 9.36 -21.97 12.48
CA MET A 548 10.22 -22.98 11.84
C MET A 548 10.34 -24.24 12.69
N LEU A 549 10.55 -24.11 14.00
CA LEU A 549 10.59 -25.24 14.94
C LEU A 549 9.26 -25.99 14.95
N ALA A 550 8.12 -25.27 14.99
CA ALA A 550 6.81 -25.88 14.89
C ALA A 550 6.59 -26.60 13.56
N SER A 551 7.08 -26.04 12.44
CA SER A 551 6.97 -26.68 11.13
C SER A 551 7.88 -27.90 10.97
N CYS A 552 9.00 -27.97 11.71
CA CYS A 552 9.93 -29.10 11.66
C CYS A 552 9.52 -30.24 12.61
N TRP A 553 9.08 -29.88 13.81
CA TRP A 553 8.97 -30.78 14.95
C TRP A 553 7.57 -30.86 15.57
N ASN A 554 6.72 -29.86 15.28
CA ASN A 554 5.31 -29.81 15.67
C ASN A 554 5.07 -30.07 17.17
N GLU A 555 5.95 -29.52 18.01
CA GLU A 555 5.83 -29.54 19.47
C GLU A 555 4.79 -28.53 19.96
N TYR A 556 4.26 -28.78 21.17
CA TYR A 556 3.29 -27.90 21.82
C TYR A 556 3.89 -26.52 22.14
N LEU A 557 3.22 -25.45 21.70
CA LEU A 557 3.78 -24.09 21.67
C LEU A 557 3.98 -23.44 23.04
N LEU A 558 3.26 -23.86 24.09
CA LEU A 558 3.39 -23.29 25.45
C LEU A 558 4.30 -24.13 26.36
N THR A 559 5.21 -24.94 25.80
CA THR A 559 6.32 -25.46 26.58
C THR A 559 7.25 -24.31 27.02
N PRO A 560 7.95 -24.42 28.16
CA PRO A 560 8.84 -23.35 28.63
C PRO A 560 9.88 -22.90 27.59
N ALA A 561 10.35 -23.81 26.72
CA ALA A 561 11.32 -23.50 25.68
C ALA A 561 10.74 -22.76 24.46
N LEU A 562 9.45 -22.93 24.17
CA LEU A 562 8.80 -22.35 22.98
C LEU A 562 7.91 -21.15 23.29
N LEU A 563 7.40 -21.05 24.53
CA LEU A 563 6.54 -19.95 24.98
C LEU A 563 7.16 -18.56 24.70
N PRO A 564 8.45 -18.31 24.96
CA PRO A 564 9.06 -16.99 24.72
C PRO A 564 9.16 -16.60 23.24
N LEU A 565 8.86 -17.53 22.32
CA LEU A 565 8.91 -17.31 20.88
C LEU A 565 7.54 -16.92 20.29
N GLN A 566 6.46 -17.15 21.05
CA GLN A 566 5.10 -16.99 20.53
C GLN A 566 4.67 -15.54 20.61
N ASP A 567 4.08 -15.05 19.51
CA ASP A 567 3.35 -13.80 19.55
C ASP A 567 2.06 -13.97 20.38
N THR A 568 1.37 -12.86 20.67
CA THR A 568 0.16 -12.88 21.50
C THR A 568 -0.91 -13.85 20.97
N ASN A 569 -1.05 -14.01 19.66
CA ASN A 569 -2.10 -14.86 19.10
C ASN A 569 -1.78 -16.36 19.26
N ASP A 570 -0.55 -16.77 18.95
CA ASP A 570 -0.11 -18.15 19.17
C ASP A 570 0.10 -18.46 20.67
N ARG A 571 0.43 -17.45 21.51
CA ARG A 571 0.57 -17.61 22.96
C ARG A 571 -0.74 -17.93 23.68
N TYR A 572 -1.85 -17.38 23.19
CA TYR A 572 -3.17 -17.57 23.81
C TYR A 572 -4.14 -18.40 22.96
N PHE A 573 -3.65 -18.97 21.85
CA PHE A 573 -4.44 -19.77 20.92
C PHE A 573 -5.79 -19.10 20.53
N ALA A 574 -5.75 -17.78 20.34
CA ALA A 574 -6.92 -16.94 20.06
C ALA A 574 -6.50 -15.62 19.39
N ASN A 575 -7.37 -15.00 18.58
CA ASN A 575 -7.05 -13.71 17.95
C ASN A 575 -7.36 -12.57 18.91
N ILE A 576 -6.36 -11.75 19.24
CA ILE A 576 -6.59 -10.52 19.99
C ILE A 576 -7.39 -9.49 19.18
N GLN A 577 -8.32 -8.79 19.83
CA GLN A 577 -9.17 -7.73 19.28
C GLN A 577 -8.71 -6.34 19.73
N LYS A 578 -9.27 -5.29 19.12
CA LYS A 578 -8.86 -3.88 19.38
C LYS A 578 -9.04 -3.44 20.84
N ASP A 579 -9.99 -4.03 21.55
CA ASP A 579 -10.29 -3.75 22.95
C ASP A 579 -9.50 -4.66 23.91
N GLY A 580 -8.63 -5.54 23.40
CA GLY A 580 -7.86 -6.50 24.17
C GLY A 580 -8.59 -7.80 24.52
N THR A 581 -9.83 -7.98 24.04
CA THR A 581 -10.55 -9.27 24.09
C THR A 581 -10.05 -10.21 23.00
N TYR A 582 -10.59 -11.43 22.95
CA TYR A 582 -10.19 -12.48 22.02
C TYR A 582 -11.36 -13.01 21.21
N SER A 583 -11.05 -13.54 20.02
CA SER A 583 -11.97 -14.35 19.23
C SER A 583 -11.61 -15.83 19.27
N VAL A 584 -12.65 -16.65 19.39
CA VAL A 584 -12.60 -18.11 19.48
C VAL A 584 -13.28 -18.69 18.25
N VAL A 585 -12.55 -19.52 17.50
CA VAL A 585 -13.04 -20.17 16.29
C VAL A 585 -12.86 -21.69 16.43
N PRO A 586 -13.93 -22.41 16.76
CA PRO A 586 -13.94 -23.87 16.72
C PRO A 586 -13.65 -24.40 15.31
N ARG A 587 -13.03 -25.56 15.21
CA ARG A 587 -12.84 -26.27 13.95
C ARG A 587 -14.17 -26.87 13.50
N MET A 588 -14.51 -26.64 12.24
CA MET A 588 -15.68 -27.20 11.57
C MET A 588 -15.20 -27.77 10.23
N PRO A 589 -14.68 -29.02 10.19
CA PRO A 589 -14.14 -29.61 8.97
C PRO A 589 -15.16 -29.55 7.84
N ALA A 590 -14.72 -29.10 6.66
CA ALA A 590 -15.58 -28.90 5.49
C ALA A 590 -16.79 -27.95 5.70
N GLY A 591 -16.85 -27.24 6.83
CA GLY A 591 -18.00 -26.42 7.22
C GLY A 591 -19.12 -27.18 7.93
N GLU A 592 -18.89 -28.42 8.36
CA GLU A 592 -19.90 -29.26 9.00
C GLU A 592 -20.07 -28.95 10.50
N VAL A 593 -21.31 -29.04 10.98
CA VAL A 593 -21.69 -28.90 12.39
C VAL A 593 -22.94 -29.71 12.68
N SER A 594 -22.97 -30.44 13.80
CA SER A 594 -24.16 -31.14 14.28
C SER A 594 -25.18 -30.18 14.90
N ALA A 595 -26.43 -30.60 15.03
CA ALA A 595 -27.46 -29.79 15.69
C ALA A 595 -27.06 -29.48 17.15
N GLU A 596 -26.56 -30.49 17.88
CA GLU A 596 -26.09 -30.38 19.26
C GLU A 596 -24.88 -29.43 19.36
N GLY A 597 -23.93 -29.53 18.44
CA GLY A 597 -22.76 -28.65 18.41
C GLY A 597 -23.15 -27.20 18.13
N LEU A 598 -24.12 -26.97 17.24
CA LEU A 598 -24.64 -25.63 16.94
C LEU A 598 -25.37 -25.02 18.15
N ILE A 599 -26.18 -25.82 18.85
CA ILE A 599 -26.84 -25.41 20.10
C ILE A 599 -25.79 -25.05 21.15
N ALA A 600 -24.80 -25.91 21.38
CA ALA A 600 -23.74 -25.68 22.36
C ALA A 600 -22.98 -24.38 22.09
N MET A 601 -22.62 -24.09 20.84
CA MET A 601 -21.98 -22.81 20.48
C MET A 601 -22.89 -21.61 20.78
N GLY A 602 -24.19 -21.70 20.51
CA GLY A 602 -25.16 -20.65 20.82
C GLY A 602 -25.32 -20.40 22.33
N GLU A 603 -25.31 -21.47 23.13
CA GLU A 603 -25.38 -21.37 24.59
C GLU A 603 -24.12 -20.74 25.19
N ILE A 604 -22.94 -21.18 24.74
CA ILE A 604 -21.65 -20.60 25.14
C ILE A 604 -21.59 -19.12 24.76
N ALA A 605 -21.99 -18.76 23.54
CA ALA A 605 -22.01 -17.38 23.11
C ALA A 605 -22.92 -16.50 23.99
N ARG A 606 -24.11 -17.01 24.34
CA ARG A 606 -25.04 -16.31 25.23
C ARG A 606 -24.48 -16.17 26.65
N GLU A 607 -23.88 -17.22 27.20
CA GLU A 607 -23.33 -17.25 28.55
C GLU A 607 -22.19 -16.23 28.74
N TYR A 608 -21.28 -16.14 27.78
CA TYR A 608 -20.12 -15.25 27.84
C TYR A 608 -20.33 -13.91 27.10
N GLY A 609 -21.54 -13.64 26.58
CA GLY A 609 -21.86 -12.40 25.88
C GLY A 609 -21.10 -12.20 24.56
N LEU A 610 -20.81 -13.29 23.84
CA LEU A 610 -19.96 -13.28 22.64
C LEU A 610 -20.76 -12.93 21.37
N TYR A 611 -20.20 -12.06 20.55
CA TYR A 611 -20.74 -11.79 19.22
C TYR A 611 -20.42 -12.95 18.27
N CYS A 612 -21.43 -13.48 17.58
CA CYS A 612 -21.27 -14.60 16.64
C CYS A 612 -21.25 -14.12 15.19
N LYS A 613 -20.28 -14.60 14.39
CA LYS A 613 -20.21 -14.32 12.95
C LYS A 613 -19.93 -15.58 12.14
N VAL A 614 -20.78 -15.85 11.15
CA VAL A 614 -20.47 -16.83 10.09
C VAL A 614 -19.43 -16.23 9.15
N THR A 615 -18.34 -16.96 8.93
CA THR A 615 -17.19 -16.51 8.13
C THR A 615 -17.23 -17.10 6.72
N GLY A 616 -16.53 -16.45 5.78
CA GLY A 616 -16.37 -16.97 4.41
C GLY A 616 -15.59 -18.28 4.30
N GLY A 617 -15.03 -18.79 5.40
CA GLY A 617 -14.41 -20.12 5.49
C GLY A 617 -15.34 -21.20 6.04
N GLN A 618 -16.66 -20.95 6.06
CA GLN A 618 -17.68 -21.85 6.60
C GLN A 618 -17.47 -22.21 8.08
N ARG A 619 -17.11 -21.21 8.88
CA ARG A 619 -16.95 -21.36 10.34
C ARG A 619 -17.71 -20.30 11.10
N ILE A 620 -17.98 -20.54 12.38
CA ILE A 620 -18.54 -19.57 13.31
C ILE A 620 -17.41 -19.01 14.18
N ASP A 621 -17.28 -17.68 14.19
CA ASP A 621 -16.32 -16.94 15.02
C ASP A 621 -17.07 -16.29 16.18
N LEU A 622 -16.55 -16.48 17.40
CA LEU A 622 -17.11 -16.00 18.66
C LEU A 622 -16.20 -14.91 19.22
N PHE A 623 -16.64 -13.65 19.21
CA PHE A 623 -15.84 -12.49 19.59
C PHE A 623 -16.19 -11.96 20.97
N GLY A 624 -15.18 -11.41 21.67
CA GLY A 624 -15.37 -10.67 22.93
C GLY A 624 -14.96 -11.44 24.18
N ALA A 625 -14.31 -12.60 24.04
CA ALA A 625 -13.87 -13.39 25.18
C ALA A 625 -12.72 -12.70 25.92
N GLN A 626 -12.82 -12.61 27.24
CA GLN A 626 -11.69 -12.18 28.09
C GLN A 626 -10.64 -13.28 28.17
N LEU A 627 -9.39 -12.92 28.51
CA LEU A 627 -8.27 -13.87 28.55
C LEU A 627 -8.56 -15.05 29.48
N GLU A 628 -9.05 -14.75 30.68
CA GLU A 628 -9.39 -15.70 31.75
C GLU A 628 -10.58 -16.60 31.42
N GLN A 629 -11.42 -16.20 30.45
CA GLN A 629 -12.58 -16.99 30.02
C GLN A 629 -12.20 -18.06 28.99
N LEU A 630 -11.06 -17.92 28.30
CA LEU A 630 -10.68 -18.82 27.22
C LEU A 630 -10.63 -20.30 27.66
N PRO A 631 -10.01 -20.68 28.80
CA PRO A 631 -10.00 -22.07 29.25
C PRO A 631 -11.41 -22.66 29.46
N GLU A 632 -12.32 -21.90 30.08
CA GLU A 632 -13.68 -22.37 30.34
C GLU A 632 -14.50 -22.52 29.06
N ILE A 633 -14.41 -21.53 28.15
CA ILE A 633 -15.05 -21.57 26.84
C ILE A 633 -14.57 -22.81 26.07
N TRP A 634 -13.26 -23.06 26.03
CA TRP A 634 -12.71 -24.23 25.33
C TRP A 634 -13.03 -25.55 25.99
N GLN A 635 -13.13 -25.61 27.32
CA GLN A 635 -13.59 -26.81 28.02
C GLN A 635 -15.01 -27.21 27.56
N LYS A 636 -15.92 -26.24 27.44
CA LYS A 636 -17.29 -26.48 26.95
C LYS A 636 -17.32 -26.85 25.48
N LEU A 637 -16.53 -26.18 24.63
CA LEU A 637 -16.42 -26.51 23.21
C LEU A 637 -15.88 -27.93 22.98
N LEU A 638 -14.86 -28.34 23.73
CA LEU A 638 -14.31 -29.71 23.66
C LEU A 638 -15.32 -30.75 24.13
N ALA A 639 -16.08 -30.46 25.19
CA ALA A 639 -17.17 -31.33 25.64
C ALA A 639 -18.27 -31.49 24.59
N ALA A 640 -18.48 -30.47 23.75
CA ALA A 640 -19.39 -30.51 22.60
C ALA A 640 -18.76 -31.13 21.32
N GLY A 641 -17.53 -31.63 21.41
CA GLY A 641 -16.84 -32.33 20.31
C GLY A 641 -16.03 -31.44 19.36
N PHE A 642 -15.84 -30.16 19.69
CA PHE A 642 -15.04 -29.26 18.85
C PHE A 642 -13.55 -29.35 19.15
N GLU A 643 -12.73 -29.17 18.11
CA GLU A 643 -11.29 -28.92 18.24
C GLU A 643 -10.95 -27.46 17.95
N THR A 644 -9.70 -27.07 18.21
CA THR A 644 -9.21 -25.74 17.83
C THR A 644 -9.11 -25.52 16.33
N GLY A 645 -9.71 -24.43 15.87
CA GLY A 645 -9.74 -24.05 14.46
C GLY A 645 -8.44 -23.41 13.98
N HIS A 646 -7.49 -23.09 14.86
CA HIS A 646 -6.23 -22.43 14.52
C HIS A 646 -6.41 -21.12 13.74
N ALA A 647 -7.54 -20.43 13.94
CA ALA A 647 -7.84 -19.16 13.28
C ALA A 647 -6.96 -18.01 13.78
N TYR A 648 -6.00 -18.25 14.66
CA TYR A 648 -5.08 -17.25 15.21
C TYR A 648 -3.69 -17.33 14.57
N GLY A 649 -3.18 -18.54 14.29
CA GLY A 649 -1.81 -18.76 13.82
C GLY A 649 -1.60 -18.58 12.30
N LYS A 650 -0.34 -18.66 11.87
CA LYS A 650 0.06 -18.82 10.46
C LYS A 650 0.05 -20.31 10.08
N SER A 651 -1.15 -20.85 9.97
CA SER A 651 -1.43 -22.28 9.74
C SER A 651 -2.52 -22.49 8.69
N LEU A 652 -2.91 -23.74 8.46
CA LEU A 652 -4.17 -24.04 7.76
C LEU A 652 -5.35 -23.42 8.52
N ARG A 653 -6.06 -22.51 7.85
CA ARG A 653 -7.20 -21.76 8.41
C ARG A 653 -8.56 -22.39 8.16
N THR A 654 -8.76 -22.99 7.00
CA THR A 654 -10.06 -23.54 6.57
C THR A 654 -9.86 -24.37 5.30
N VAL A 655 -10.66 -25.44 5.17
CA VAL A 655 -10.94 -26.09 3.90
C VAL A 655 -12.43 -25.88 3.58
N LYS A 656 -12.72 -24.93 2.69
CA LYS A 656 -14.11 -24.62 2.28
C LYS A 656 -14.60 -25.70 1.31
N SER A 657 -15.82 -26.20 1.51
CA SER A 657 -16.41 -27.23 0.65
C SER A 657 -17.75 -26.76 0.07
N CYS A 658 -18.17 -27.36 -1.04
CA CYS A 658 -19.59 -27.41 -1.35
C CYS A 658 -20.17 -28.76 -0.89
N VAL A 659 -21.50 -28.87 -0.86
CA VAL A 659 -22.20 -30.07 -0.36
C VAL A 659 -22.01 -31.34 -1.21
N GLY A 660 -21.23 -31.28 -2.30
CA GLY A 660 -20.79 -32.43 -3.08
C GLY A 660 -21.89 -33.23 -3.75
N SER A 661 -21.54 -34.43 -4.25
CA SER A 661 -22.49 -35.41 -4.81
C SER A 661 -23.48 -35.95 -3.78
N THR A 662 -23.19 -35.79 -2.48
CA THR A 662 -24.08 -36.19 -1.38
C THR A 662 -25.42 -35.45 -1.41
N TRP A 663 -25.43 -34.16 -1.76
CA TRP A 663 -26.65 -33.33 -1.73
C TRP A 663 -26.89 -32.50 -2.99
N CYS A 664 -25.84 -32.09 -3.70
CA CYS A 664 -25.98 -31.23 -4.87
C CYS A 664 -26.30 -32.06 -6.11
N ARG A 665 -27.38 -31.70 -6.83
CA ARG A 665 -27.74 -32.34 -8.11
C ARG A 665 -26.66 -32.31 -9.20
N TYR A 666 -25.67 -31.41 -9.07
CA TYR A 666 -24.55 -31.25 -9.99
C TYR A 666 -23.24 -31.83 -9.44
N GLY A 667 -23.24 -32.34 -8.21
CA GLY A 667 -22.05 -32.89 -7.58
C GLY A 667 -21.60 -34.15 -8.33
N VAL A 668 -20.35 -34.13 -8.80
CA VAL A 668 -19.69 -35.24 -9.49
C VAL A 668 -19.01 -36.14 -8.47
N GLN A 669 -18.37 -35.56 -7.45
CA GLN A 669 -17.67 -36.29 -6.38
C GLN A 669 -18.01 -35.74 -4.99
N ASP A 670 -17.67 -36.52 -3.96
CA ASP A 670 -17.85 -36.16 -2.56
C ASP A 670 -16.82 -35.11 -2.11
N SER A 671 -17.11 -33.85 -2.42
CA SER A 671 -16.26 -32.74 -1.98
C SER A 671 -16.28 -32.50 -0.48
N THR A 672 -17.35 -32.88 0.22
CA THR A 672 -17.47 -32.65 1.67
C THR A 672 -16.54 -33.61 2.41
N GLY A 673 -16.63 -34.91 2.13
CA GLY A 673 -15.76 -35.93 2.71
C GLY A 673 -14.29 -35.68 2.38
N PHE A 674 -13.98 -35.32 1.13
CA PHE A 674 -12.61 -35.00 0.74
C PHE A 674 -12.08 -33.72 1.40
N ALA A 675 -12.89 -32.65 1.52
CA ALA A 675 -12.51 -31.46 2.26
C ALA A 675 -12.24 -31.75 3.74
N ALA A 676 -13.07 -32.58 4.38
CA ALA A 676 -12.87 -33.00 5.76
C ALA A 676 -11.57 -33.81 5.91
N ARG A 677 -11.25 -34.68 4.94
CA ARG A 677 -9.99 -35.42 4.88
C ARG A 677 -8.78 -34.49 4.80
N LEU A 678 -8.79 -33.48 3.91
CA LEU A 678 -7.73 -32.48 3.81
C LEU A 678 -7.60 -31.67 5.11
N GLU A 679 -8.73 -31.21 5.67
CA GLU A 679 -8.70 -30.39 6.88
C GLU A 679 -8.14 -31.14 8.08
N ASN A 680 -8.47 -32.43 8.22
CA ASN A 680 -7.97 -33.30 9.27
C ASN A 680 -6.53 -33.76 9.06
N ARG A 681 -6.07 -33.89 7.81
CA ARG A 681 -4.66 -34.21 7.53
C ARG A 681 -3.75 -33.02 7.87
N TYR A 682 -4.09 -31.82 7.43
CA TYR A 682 -3.21 -30.65 7.54
C TYR A 682 -3.51 -29.77 8.77
N LYS A 683 -4.30 -30.24 9.73
CA LYS A 683 -4.49 -29.53 11.00
C LYS A 683 -3.18 -29.48 11.79
N GLY A 684 -2.97 -28.38 12.52
CA GLY A 684 -1.70 -28.13 13.22
C GLY A 684 -0.57 -27.57 12.35
N LEU A 685 -0.57 -27.79 11.03
CA LEU A 685 0.51 -27.37 10.14
C LEU A 685 0.77 -25.86 10.22
N ARG A 686 1.91 -25.48 10.83
CA ARG A 686 2.45 -24.11 10.80
C ARG A 686 3.23 -23.90 9.50
N SER A 687 3.22 -22.66 9.01
CA SER A 687 3.73 -22.32 7.68
C SER A 687 4.16 -20.84 7.62
N PRO A 688 4.96 -20.43 6.62
CA PRO A 688 5.42 -19.04 6.48
C PRO A 688 4.28 -18.01 6.56
N HIS A 689 3.10 -18.37 6.06
CA HIS A 689 1.89 -17.56 6.15
C HIS A 689 0.65 -18.46 6.14
N LYS A 690 -0.48 -17.96 6.66
CA LYS A 690 -1.78 -18.66 6.68
C LYS A 690 -2.17 -19.26 5.32
N ILE A 691 -2.62 -20.51 5.34
CA ILE A 691 -3.02 -21.30 4.17
C ILE A 691 -4.55 -21.48 4.19
N LYS A 692 -5.18 -21.36 3.04
CA LYS A 692 -6.60 -21.70 2.83
C LYS A 692 -6.70 -22.73 1.72
N MET A 693 -7.62 -23.67 1.87
CA MET A 693 -7.93 -24.64 0.82
C MET A 693 -9.42 -24.62 0.51
N ALA A 694 -9.80 -25.16 -0.64
CA ALA A 694 -11.20 -25.45 -0.90
C ALA A 694 -11.37 -26.60 -1.89
N VAL A 695 -12.49 -27.34 -1.74
CA VAL A 695 -12.86 -28.49 -2.55
C VAL A 695 -14.26 -28.28 -3.13
N SER A 696 -14.34 -28.33 -4.45
CA SER A 696 -15.59 -28.25 -5.20
C SER A 696 -15.92 -29.57 -5.86
N GLY A 697 -17.14 -30.06 -5.61
CA GLY A 697 -17.63 -31.32 -6.18
C GLY A 697 -17.98 -31.25 -7.66
N CYS A 698 -17.84 -30.10 -8.32
CA CYS A 698 -17.98 -29.95 -9.77
C CYS A 698 -17.37 -28.62 -10.26
N THR A 699 -17.32 -28.45 -11.59
CA THR A 699 -16.77 -27.26 -12.27
C THR A 699 -17.55 -25.97 -12.04
N ARG A 700 -18.76 -26.02 -11.44
CA ARG A 700 -19.48 -24.81 -10.98
C ARG A 700 -18.82 -24.13 -9.79
N GLU A 701 -17.88 -24.82 -9.14
CA GLU A 701 -16.89 -24.19 -8.27
C GLU A 701 -17.47 -23.44 -7.06
N CYS A 702 -18.60 -23.87 -6.49
CA CYS A 702 -19.27 -23.15 -5.39
C CYS A 702 -18.41 -22.94 -4.11
N SER A 703 -17.26 -23.61 -4.00
CA SER A 703 -16.32 -23.46 -2.89
C SER A 703 -15.30 -22.33 -3.10
N GLU A 704 -15.22 -21.72 -4.29
CA GLU A 704 -14.18 -20.76 -4.67
C GLU A 704 -12.75 -21.34 -4.54
N ALA A 705 -12.59 -22.64 -4.81
CA ALA A 705 -11.33 -23.38 -4.97
C ALA A 705 -10.18 -22.59 -5.63
N GLN A 706 -10.42 -21.93 -6.77
CA GLN A 706 -9.38 -21.19 -7.48
C GLN A 706 -8.94 -19.92 -6.76
N SER A 707 -9.67 -19.44 -5.74
CA SER A 707 -9.23 -18.30 -4.93
C SER A 707 -8.33 -18.69 -3.74
N LYS A 708 -8.06 -19.99 -3.54
CA LYS A 708 -7.37 -20.52 -2.36
C LYS A 708 -5.93 -20.92 -2.69
N ASP A 709 -5.10 -21.07 -1.65
CA ASP A 709 -3.72 -21.51 -1.80
C ASP A 709 -3.65 -22.92 -2.41
N ILE A 710 -4.60 -23.79 -2.05
CA ILE A 710 -4.86 -25.10 -2.68
C ILE A 710 -6.34 -25.20 -3.05
N GLY A 711 -6.63 -25.31 -4.34
CA GLY A 711 -7.97 -25.52 -4.88
C GLY A 711 -8.11 -26.92 -5.46
N VAL A 712 -9.22 -27.59 -5.16
CA VAL A 712 -9.52 -28.92 -5.69
C VAL A 712 -10.88 -28.89 -6.35
N ILE A 713 -10.97 -29.30 -7.61
CA ILE A 713 -12.22 -29.31 -8.38
C ILE A 713 -12.44 -30.69 -8.98
N ALA A 714 -13.58 -31.29 -8.68
CA ALA A 714 -13.94 -32.61 -9.20
C ALA A 714 -14.16 -32.58 -10.71
N THR A 715 -13.76 -33.68 -11.33
CA THR A 715 -14.04 -34.07 -12.71
C THR A 715 -14.68 -35.46 -12.72
N ASP A 716 -15.11 -35.92 -13.89
CA ASP A 716 -15.62 -37.28 -14.10
C ASP A 716 -14.52 -38.35 -13.97
N LYS A 717 -13.23 -37.97 -14.06
CA LYS A 717 -12.08 -38.89 -14.01
C LYS A 717 -11.29 -38.85 -12.70
N GLY A 718 -11.53 -37.87 -11.83
CA GLY A 718 -10.72 -37.62 -10.65
C GLY A 718 -10.77 -36.15 -10.24
N TRP A 719 -9.65 -35.63 -9.75
CA TRP A 719 -9.55 -34.26 -9.24
C TRP A 719 -8.58 -33.40 -10.07
N ASN A 720 -9.02 -32.18 -10.38
CA ASN A 720 -8.11 -31.12 -10.81
C ASN A 720 -7.57 -30.40 -9.57
N LEU A 721 -6.24 -30.35 -9.46
CA LEU A 721 -5.52 -29.62 -8.43
C LEU A 721 -5.09 -28.26 -8.97
N TYR A 722 -5.46 -27.19 -8.27
CA TYR A 722 -5.07 -25.80 -8.52
C TYR A 722 -4.23 -25.28 -7.36
N VAL A 723 -3.20 -24.50 -7.64
CA VAL A 723 -2.24 -24.06 -6.60
C VAL A 723 -1.93 -22.57 -6.65
N CYS A 724 -1.52 -22.03 -5.51
CA CYS A 724 -1.01 -20.67 -5.36
C CYS A 724 -2.01 -19.53 -5.64
N GLY A 725 -3.31 -19.73 -5.37
CA GLY A 725 -4.31 -18.66 -5.39
C GLY A 725 -4.29 -17.76 -4.16
N ASN A 726 -5.03 -16.65 -4.19
CA ASN A 726 -5.12 -15.70 -3.08
C ASN A 726 -6.46 -14.92 -3.08
N GLY A 727 -7.22 -14.98 -1.99
CA GLY A 727 -8.40 -14.12 -1.74
C GLY A 727 -8.11 -12.98 -0.76
N GLY A 728 -7.05 -12.18 -1.00
CA GLY A 728 -6.60 -11.08 -0.12
C GLY A 728 -6.61 -9.70 -0.80
N MET A 729 -5.80 -8.73 -0.33
CA MET A 729 -5.75 -7.36 -0.88
C MET A 729 -5.44 -7.30 -2.39
N LYS A 730 -4.68 -8.28 -2.88
CA LYS A 730 -4.41 -8.50 -4.31
C LYS A 730 -4.94 -9.89 -4.67
N PRO A 731 -6.22 -10.03 -5.05
CA PRO A 731 -6.78 -11.32 -5.37
C PRO A 731 -6.08 -11.90 -6.61
N ARG A 732 -5.86 -13.22 -6.61
CA ARG A 732 -5.19 -13.97 -7.68
C ARG A 732 -5.85 -15.35 -7.78
N HIS A 733 -6.19 -15.78 -8.99
CA HIS A 733 -6.63 -17.16 -9.21
C HIS A 733 -5.44 -18.13 -9.13
N ALA A 734 -5.70 -19.32 -8.60
CA ALA A 734 -4.77 -20.43 -8.55
C ALA A 734 -4.60 -21.02 -9.96
N ASP A 735 -3.40 -21.48 -10.27
CA ASP A 735 -3.09 -22.09 -11.56
C ASP A 735 -3.40 -23.57 -11.53
N LEU A 736 -3.95 -24.10 -12.63
CA LEU A 736 -4.15 -25.54 -12.80
C LEU A 736 -2.78 -26.24 -12.70
N PHE A 737 -2.60 -27.08 -11.70
CA PHE A 737 -1.33 -27.75 -11.42
C PHE A 737 -1.27 -29.13 -12.06
N ALA A 738 -2.31 -29.95 -11.86
CA ALA A 738 -2.45 -31.28 -12.42
C ALA A 738 -3.94 -31.67 -12.50
N SER A 739 -4.25 -32.62 -13.38
CA SER A 739 -5.63 -33.01 -13.72
C SER A 739 -5.85 -34.50 -13.54
N ASP A 740 -7.13 -34.88 -13.41
CA ASP A 740 -7.61 -36.27 -13.35
C ASP A 740 -6.89 -37.12 -12.29
N LEU A 741 -6.58 -36.53 -11.13
CA LEU A 741 -5.86 -37.19 -10.05
C LEU A 741 -6.79 -38.09 -9.22
N ASP A 742 -6.29 -39.25 -8.82
CA ASP A 742 -6.86 -40.01 -7.71
C ASP A 742 -6.55 -39.34 -6.36
N ASP A 743 -7.30 -39.72 -5.31
CA ASP A 743 -7.19 -39.17 -3.96
C ASP A 743 -5.77 -39.25 -3.37
N GLU A 744 -5.09 -40.39 -3.52
CA GLU A 744 -3.77 -40.62 -2.91
C GLU A 744 -2.67 -39.84 -3.64
N THR A 745 -2.75 -39.76 -4.97
CA THR A 745 -1.85 -38.95 -5.78
C THR A 745 -2.04 -37.46 -5.50
N LEU A 746 -3.28 -36.99 -5.36
CA LEU A 746 -3.54 -35.60 -4.97
C LEU A 746 -2.93 -35.29 -3.60
N LEU A 747 -3.14 -36.14 -2.61
CA LEU A 747 -2.58 -35.94 -1.27
C LEU A 747 -1.06 -35.87 -1.29
N ARG A 748 -0.37 -36.78 -2.00
CA ARG A 748 1.09 -36.72 -2.16
C ARG A 748 1.56 -35.40 -2.77
N TYR A 749 0.87 -34.91 -3.82
CA TYR A 749 1.25 -33.63 -4.43
C TYR A 749 1.04 -32.44 -3.48
N VAL A 750 -0.04 -32.44 -2.70
CA VAL A 750 -0.28 -31.39 -1.69
C VAL A 750 0.76 -31.48 -0.56
N ASP A 751 1.08 -32.68 -0.05
CA ASP A 751 2.13 -32.89 0.96
C ASP A 751 3.47 -32.29 0.50
N ARG A 752 3.91 -32.70 -0.70
CA ARG A 752 5.16 -32.24 -1.33
C ARG A 752 5.17 -30.74 -1.54
N LEU A 753 4.11 -30.17 -2.11
CA LEU A 753 4.02 -28.74 -2.38
C LEU A 753 4.08 -27.92 -1.09
N LEU A 754 3.28 -28.28 -0.08
CA LEU A 754 3.24 -27.55 1.19
C LEU A 754 4.58 -27.63 1.91
N MET A 755 5.22 -28.80 1.96
CA MET A 755 6.54 -28.94 2.58
C MET A 755 7.63 -28.19 1.80
N PHE A 756 7.59 -28.22 0.47
CA PHE A 756 8.52 -27.46 -0.36
C PHE A 756 8.35 -25.95 -0.17
N TYR A 757 7.10 -25.46 -0.12
CA TYR A 757 6.79 -24.07 0.23
C TYR A 757 7.29 -23.70 1.62
N ILE A 758 7.06 -24.53 2.63
CA ILE A 758 7.52 -24.30 4.01
C ILE A 758 9.05 -24.19 4.07
N ARG A 759 9.76 -25.01 3.28
CA ARG A 759 11.23 -25.02 3.20
C ARG A 759 11.80 -23.79 2.50
N THR A 760 11.17 -23.33 1.43
CA THR A 760 11.80 -22.40 0.47
C THR A 760 11.24 -20.98 0.48
N ALA A 761 10.02 -20.77 0.99
CA ALA A 761 9.43 -19.44 1.02
C ALA A 761 10.09 -18.52 2.04
N ASP A 762 9.99 -17.22 1.80
CA ASP A 762 10.51 -16.18 2.68
C ASP A 762 9.51 -15.86 3.83
N ARG A 763 9.96 -15.04 4.79
CA ARG A 763 9.18 -14.65 5.97
C ARG A 763 7.87 -13.97 5.58
N LEU A 764 6.76 -14.51 6.10
CA LEU A 764 5.40 -14.00 5.85
C LEU A 764 5.00 -13.94 4.37
N GLN A 765 5.70 -14.66 3.49
CA GLN A 765 5.40 -14.73 2.07
C GLN A 765 4.14 -15.59 1.84
N ARG A 766 3.27 -15.18 0.90
CA ARG A 766 2.11 -15.99 0.46
C ARG A 766 2.55 -16.96 -0.64
N THR A 767 1.86 -18.10 -0.76
CA THR A 767 2.09 -19.10 -1.83
C THR A 767 2.11 -18.50 -3.23
N SER A 768 1.16 -17.62 -3.56
CA SER A 768 1.13 -16.83 -4.80
C SER A 768 2.43 -16.09 -5.08
N VAL A 769 2.85 -15.23 -4.15
CA VAL A 769 4.07 -14.41 -4.29
C VAL A 769 5.33 -15.28 -4.30
N TRP A 770 5.32 -16.37 -3.55
CA TRP A 770 6.41 -17.35 -3.56
C TRP A 770 6.57 -18.00 -4.93
N MET A 771 5.48 -18.49 -5.52
CA MET A 771 5.51 -19.10 -6.84
C MET A 771 5.91 -18.12 -7.94
N ASP A 772 5.44 -16.87 -7.87
CA ASP A 772 5.81 -15.81 -8.83
C ASP A 772 7.32 -15.47 -8.76
N ASN A 773 7.95 -15.66 -7.60
CA ASN A 773 9.38 -15.42 -7.38
C ASN A 773 10.26 -16.66 -7.64
N LEU A 774 9.68 -17.84 -7.82
CA LEU A 774 10.45 -19.04 -8.16
C LEU A 774 10.96 -18.94 -9.60
N GLU A 775 12.26 -19.15 -9.79
CA GLU A 775 12.83 -19.27 -11.13
C GLU A 775 12.19 -20.47 -11.86
N GLY A 776 11.60 -20.23 -13.03
CA GLY A 776 10.79 -21.22 -13.75
C GLY A 776 9.35 -21.39 -13.26
N GLY A 777 8.94 -20.71 -12.18
CA GLY A 777 7.55 -20.59 -11.71
C GLY A 777 6.83 -21.93 -11.55
N LEU A 778 5.60 -22.01 -12.09
CA LEU A 778 4.75 -23.20 -12.03
C LEU A 778 5.41 -24.43 -12.70
N THR A 779 6.16 -24.22 -13.79
CA THR A 779 6.83 -25.31 -14.52
C THR A 779 7.89 -25.97 -13.65
N TYR A 780 8.75 -25.18 -13.00
CA TYR A 780 9.73 -25.71 -12.07
C TYR A 780 9.05 -26.39 -10.87
N LEU A 781 7.97 -25.80 -10.34
CA LEU A 781 7.22 -26.40 -9.24
C LEU A 781 6.66 -27.79 -9.61
N ARG A 782 6.18 -27.99 -10.85
CA ARG A 782 5.76 -29.32 -11.34
C ARG A 782 6.93 -30.29 -11.40
N GLN A 783 8.09 -29.86 -11.91
CA GLN A 783 9.28 -30.72 -11.97
C GLN A 783 9.71 -31.21 -10.58
N VAL A 784 9.65 -30.35 -9.56
CA VAL A 784 10.02 -30.72 -8.19
C VAL A 784 8.96 -31.62 -7.54
N VAL A 785 7.67 -31.29 -7.68
CA VAL A 785 6.58 -31.97 -6.95
C VAL A 785 6.11 -33.25 -7.65
N ILE A 786 6.06 -33.26 -8.98
CA ILE A 786 5.52 -34.35 -9.78
C ILE A 786 6.66 -35.25 -10.26
N ASP A 787 7.62 -34.67 -10.97
CA ASP A 787 8.71 -35.41 -11.63
C ASP A 787 9.88 -35.74 -10.69
N ASP A 788 9.85 -35.21 -9.46
CA ASP A 788 10.86 -35.39 -8.42
C ASP A 788 12.31 -35.14 -8.90
N VAL A 789 12.52 -34.09 -9.71
CA VAL A 789 13.85 -33.81 -10.32
C VAL A 789 14.95 -33.55 -9.29
N LEU A 790 14.58 -33.25 -8.04
CA LEU A 790 15.51 -33.05 -6.92
C LEU A 790 15.71 -34.30 -6.06
N GLY A 791 14.91 -35.36 -6.26
CA GLY A 791 14.96 -36.58 -5.44
C GLY A 791 14.55 -36.38 -3.98
N VAL A 792 13.64 -35.44 -3.71
CA VAL A 792 13.24 -35.04 -2.34
C VAL A 792 11.80 -35.44 -1.99
N ALA A 793 11.02 -35.97 -2.93
CA ALA A 793 9.60 -36.25 -2.72
C ALA A 793 9.32 -37.13 -1.49
N ALA A 794 10.07 -38.23 -1.32
CA ALA A 794 9.91 -39.13 -0.18
C ALA A 794 10.22 -38.44 1.16
N GLU A 795 11.20 -37.53 1.18
CA GLU A 795 11.55 -36.76 2.38
C GLU A 795 10.45 -35.76 2.74
N LEU A 796 9.90 -35.07 1.73
CA LEU A 796 8.80 -34.12 1.91
C LEU A 796 7.52 -34.82 2.41
N GLU A 797 7.19 -36.00 1.88
CA GLU A 797 6.07 -36.81 2.34
C GLU A 797 6.26 -37.30 3.78
N ALA A 798 7.44 -37.82 4.12
CA ALA A 798 7.76 -38.28 5.47
C ALA A 798 7.70 -37.13 6.50
N ASP A 799 8.09 -35.93 6.09
CA ASP A 799 7.98 -34.73 6.93
C ASP A 799 6.54 -34.31 7.19
N MET A 800 5.69 -34.33 6.16
CA MET A 800 4.27 -34.07 6.36
C MET A 800 3.64 -35.14 7.25
N GLN A 801 4.00 -36.42 7.04
CA GLN A 801 3.48 -37.51 7.85
C GLN A 801 3.87 -37.35 9.33
N ARG A 802 5.08 -36.87 9.63
CA ARG A 802 5.47 -36.54 11.01
C ARG A 802 4.56 -35.48 11.64
N VAL A 803 4.21 -34.44 10.89
CA VAL A 803 3.29 -33.38 11.38
C VAL A 803 1.90 -33.98 11.65
N VAL A 804 1.42 -34.84 10.76
CA VAL A 804 0.13 -35.55 10.91
C VAL A 804 0.14 -36.41 12.18
N ASP A 805 1.18 -37.25 12.34
CA ASP A 805 1.28 -38.22 13.43
C ASP A 805 1.46 -37.56 14.80
N SER A 806 2.08 -36.38 14.85
CA SER A 806 2.37 -35.66 16.09
C SER A 806 1.31 -34.62 16.47
N TYR A 807 0.21 -34.51 15.71
CA TYR A 807 -0.83 -33.53 16.00
C TYR A 807 -1.44 -33.73 17.38
N GLN A 808 -1.61 -32.63 18.09
CA GLN A 808 -2.35 -32.54 19.33
C GLN A 808 -3.21 -31.27 19.32
N CYS A 809 -4.43 -31.34 19.84
CA CYS A 809 -5.26 -30.15 20.00
C CYS A 809 -4.68 -29.26 21.10
N GLU A 810 -4.27 -28.03 20.77
CA GLU A 810 -3.55 -27.18 21.73
C GLU A 810 -4.37 -26.90 23.01
N TRP A 811 -5.70 -26.75 22.88
CA TRP A 811 -6.58 -26.52 24.03
C TRP A 811 -6.78 -27.77 24.89
N GLN A 812 -6.85 -28.96 24.29
CA GLN A 812 -6.90 -30.20 25.06
C GLN A 812 -5.61 -30.38 25.87
N THR A 813 -4.45 -30.15 25.24
CA THR A 813 -3.14 -30.17 25.89
C THR A 813 -2.98 -29.09 26.97
N THR A 814 -3.59 -27.92 26.77
CA THR A 814 -3.61 -26.82 27.76
C THR A 814 -4.40 -27.23 29.00
N LEU A 815 -5.65 -27.67 28.81
CA LEU A 815 -6.59 -27.99 29.89
C LEU A 815 -6.17 -29.21 30.71
N ALA A 816 -5.36 -30.09 30.16
CA ALA A 816 -4.80 -31.24 30.86
C ALA A 816 -3.73 -30.88 31.92
N SER A 817 -3.30 -29.61 32.02
CA SER A 817 -2.25 -29.18 32.95
C SER A 817 -2.62 -27.88 33.67
N PRO A 818 -2.74 -27.89 35.01
CA PRO A 818 -3.04 -26.69 35.81
C PRO A 818 -2.05 -25.53 35.57
N ASP A 819 -0.75 -25.84 35.43
CA ASP A 819 0.29 -24.83 35.20
C ASP A 819 0.11 -24.11 33.86
N ARG A 820 -0.39 -24.81 32.84
CA ARG A 820 -0.67 -24.22 31.52
C ARG A 820 -1.94 -23.36 31.55
N VAL A 821 -2.96 -23.80 32.29
CA VAL A 821 -4.19 -23.00 32.51
C VAL A 821 -3.86 -21.71 33.27
N ALA A 822 -2.88 -21.74 34.19
CA ALA A 822 -2.45 -20.56 34.94
C ALA A 822 -1.91 -19.42 34.05
N LEU A 823 -1.46 -19.72 32.82
CA LEU A 823 -0.99 -18.71 31.85
C LEU A 823 -2.11 -17.78 31.33
N PHE A 824 -3.38 -18.14 31.54
CA PHE A 824 -4.55 -17.40 31.06
C PHE A 824 -5.16 -16.49 32.13
N ARG A 825 -4.47 -16.25 33.24
CA ARG A 825 -4.93 -15.30 34.25
C ARG A 825 -4.67 -13.86 33.80
N ARG A 826 -5.58 -12.95 34.15
CA ARG A 826 -5.43 -11.52 33.88
C ARG A 826 -4.37 -10.86 34.76
N SER A 827 -4.35 -11.18 36.04
CA SER A 827 -3.37 -10.64 37.00
C SER A 827 -2.90 -11.70 37.99
N VAL A 828 -1.67 -11.56 38.47
CA VAL A 828 -1.09 -12.42 39.52
C VAL A 828 -1.59 -12.09 40.94
N ASN A 829 -2.20 -10.91 41.13
CA ASN A 829 -2.58 -10.42 42.46
C ASN A 829 -3.79 -9.44 42.46
N GLU A 830 -4.24 -9.10 43.67
CA GLU A 830 -5.24 -8.06 43.99
C GLU A 830 -4.80 -7.22 45.21
N VAL A 831 -3.58 -6.66 45.19
CA VAL A 831 -3.01 -5.96 46.37
C VAL A 831 -3.46 -4.51 46.45
N GLN A 832 -3.95 -4.07 47.63
CA GLN A 832 -4.15 -2.65 47.93
C GLN A 832 -2.83 -2.01 48.40
N PRO A 833 -2.46 -0.79 47.93
CA PRO A 833 -1.20 -0.18 48.31
C PRO A 833 -1.28 0.28 49.76
N THR A 834 -0.49 -0.33 50.64
CA THR A 834 -0.46 0.01 52.08
C THR A 834 0.85 0.65 52.48
N SER A 835 1.88 0.63 51.61
CA SER A 835 3.18 1.23 51.87
C SER A 835 3.88 1.71 50.59
N LEU A 836 5.09 2.28 50.74
CA LEU A 836 5.92 2.72 49.62
C LEU A 836 6.35 1.54 48.71
N TRP A 837 6.56 0.35 49.27
CA TRP A 837 6.93 -0.86 48.53
C TRP A 837 5.89 -1.96 48.79
N ASN A 838 5.26 -2.44 47.74
CA ASN A 838 4.16 -3.38 47.86
C ASN A 838 4.60 -4.74 47.33
N ALA A 839 4.46 -5.79 48.14
CA ALA A 839 4.69 -7.16 47.69
C ALA A 839 3.60 -7.51 46.67
N VAL A 840 4.01 -7.92 45.47
CA VAL A 840 3.10 -8.16 44.33
C VAL A 840 2.88 -9.66 44.10
N CYS A 841 3.95 -10.41 43.87
CA CYS A 841 3.92 -11.86 43.62
C CYS A 841 5.29 -12.51 43.89
N GLN A 842 5.38 -13.83 43.83
CA GLN A 842 6.68 -14.52 43.78
C GLN A 842 7.28 -14.39 42.37
N ILE A 843 8.61 -14.46 42.25
CA ILE A 843 9.29 -14.34 40.94
C ILE A 843 8.94 -15.51 40.01
N GLU A 844 8.60 -16.67 40.56
CA GLU A 844 8.14 -17.86 39.85
C GLU A 844 6.75 -17.67 39.22
N ASP A 845 5.95 -16.73 39.74
CA ASP A 845 4.66 -16.37 39.15
C ASP A 845 4.82 -15.58 37.84
N ILE A 846 6.01 -15.03 37.57
CA ILE A 846 6.33 -14.35 36.31
C ILE A 846 7.04 -15.34 35.38
N PRO A 847 6.42 -15.72 34.25
CA PRO A 847 7.03 -16.66 33.32
C PRO A 847 8.40 -16.15 32.83
N PRO A 848 9.44 -17.01 32.78
CA PRO A 848 10.75 -16.61 32.30
C PRO A 848 10.67 -16.12 30.85
N GLN A 849 11.40 -15.05 30.53
CA GLN A 849 11.45 -14.45 29.20
C GLN A 849 10.08 -13.99 28.68
N ALA A 850 9.16 -13.64 29.59
CA ALA A 850 7.80 -13.22 29.28
C ALA A 850 7.25 -12.24 30.33
N GLY A 851 6.05 -11.73 30.04
CA GLY A 851 5.30 -10.84 30.93
C GLY A 851 4.03 -11.46 31.50
N ILE A 852 3.55 -10.86 32.60
CA ILE A 852 2.26 -11.14 33.23
C ILE A 852 1.65 -9.87 33.81
N GLY A 853 0.33 -9.76 33.78
CA GLY A 853 -0.39 -8.63 34.39
C GLY A 853 -0.35 -8.71 35.91
N ALA A 854 -0.38 -7.56 36.56
CA ALA A 854 -0.49 -7.40 38.01
C ALA A 854 -1.26 -6.11 38.34
N ARG A 855 -1.60 -5.93 39.61
CA ARG A 855 -2.29 -4.73 40.11
C ARG A 855 -1.52 -4.10 41.26
N LEU A 856 -1.52 -2.77 41.25
CA LEU A 856 -1.06 -1.92 42.34
C LEU A 856 -2.24 -1.03 42.76
N GLY A 857 -3.08 -1.55 43.65
CA GLY A 857 -4.40 -0.97 43.91
C GLY A 857 -5.31 -1.05 42.68
N SER A 858 -5.85 0.09 42.25
CA SER A 858 -6.69 0.15 41.04
C SER A 858 -5.87 0.12 39.75
N GLN A 859 -4.58 0.47 39.80
CA GLN A 859 -3.70 0.63 38.64
C GLN A 859 -3.25 -0.75 38.09
N PRO A 860 -3.55 -1.07 36.82
CA PRO A 860 -2.97 -2.21 36.13
C PRO A 860 -1.50 -1.95 35.79
N ILE A 861 -0.64 -2.91 36.10
CA ILE A 861 0.79 -2.89 35.76
C ILE A 861 1.17 -4.21 35.08
N ALA A 862 2.16 -4.17 34.20
CA ALA A 862 2.74 -5.32 33.54
C ALA A 862 4.10 -5.63 34.16
N LEU A 863 4.28 -6.86 34.65
CA LEU A 863 5.56 -7.37 35.12
C LEU A 863 6.22 -8.17 34.00
N PHE A 864 7.52 -7.97 33.79
CA PHE A 864 8.30 -8.70 32.79
C PHE A 864 9.54 -9.30 33.44
N ARG A 865 9.80 -10.58 33.18
CA ARG A 865 11.01 -11.27 33.62
C ARG A 865 11.91 -11.54 32.43
N LEU A 866 13.08 -10.92 32.44
CA LEU A 866 14.14 -11.16 31.48
C LEU A 866 15.39 -11.59 32.25
N ASP A 867 15.82 -12.83 32.03
CA ASP A 867 16.84 -13.50 32.85
C ASP A 867 16.46 -13.44 34.34
N ASP A 868 17.37 -12.93 35.19
CA ASP A 868 17.16 -12.75 36.63
C ASP A 868 16.61 -11.36 37.01
N LYS A 869 16.23 -10.53 36.03
CA LYS A 869 15.71 -9.17 36.25
C LYS A 869 14.21 -9.11 36.04
N VAL A 870 13.56 -8.32 36.89
CA VAL A 870 12.13 -8.02 36.79
C VAL A 870 11.94 -6.53 36.50
N TYR A 871 11.09 -6.23 35.53
CA TYR A 871 10.69 -4.89 35.12
C TYR A 871 9.20 -4.71 35.33
N ALA A 872 8.76 -3.49 35.61
CA ALA A 872 7.34 -3.17 35.74
C ALA A 872 6.99 -1.90 34.96
N LEU A 873 6.00 -1.99 34.08
CA LEU A 873 5.45 -0.88 33.29
C LEU A 873 3.94 -0.78 33.55
N ASP A 874 3.29 0.28 33.07
CA ASP A 874 1.84 0.26 32.91
C ASP A 874 1.41 -0.88 31.98
N ASP A 875 0.33 -1.58 32.30
CA ASP A 875 -0.19 -2.66 31.44
C ASP A 875 -0.93 -2.15 30.19
N LEU A 876 -0.74 -0.89 29.80
CA LEU A 876 -1.58 -0.21 28.82
C LEU A 876 -1.01 -0.31 27.40
N GLU A 877 -1.83 -0.69 26.43
CA GLU A 877 -1.50 -0.48 25.02
C GLU A 877 -1.75 1.01 24.66
N PRO A 878 -0.71 1.76 24.25
CA PRO A 878 -0.85 3.20 24.01
C PRO A 878 -1.80 3.51 22.85
N GLY A 879 -2.52 4.62 22.99
CA GLY A 879 -3.58 5.01 22.05
C GLY A 879 -4.85 4.17 22.17
N THR A 880 -4.95 3.30 23.19
CA THR A 880 -6.15 2.50 23.50
C THR A 880 -6.45 2.53 25.00
N GLY A 881 -7.59 1.93 25.39
CA GLY A 881 -7.90 1.63 26.79
C GLY A 881 -7.59 0.17 27.20
N ALA A 882 -6.89 -0.60 26.37
CA ALA A 882 -6.70 -2.03 26.58
C ALA A 882 -5.50 -2.32 27.49
N ASN A 883 -5.73 -3.10 28.56
CA ASN A 883 -4.68 -3.52 29.49
C ASN A 883 -4.07 -4.85 29.01
N VAL A 884 -3.10 -4.76 28.10
CA VAL A 884 -2.53 -5.92 27.42
C VAL A 884 -1.00 -5.89 27.29
N LEU A 885 -0.29 -4.86 27.73
CA LEU A 885 1.17 -4.76 27.47
C LEU A 885 1.96 -5.96 28.02
N SER A 886 1.54 -6.51 29.16
CA SER A 886 2.04 -7.75 29.77
C SER A 886 2.04 -8.98 28.86
N ARG A 887 1.19 -8.94 27.83
CA ARG A 887 1.00 -9.99 26.82
C ARG A 887 1.95 -9.84 25.63
N GLY A 888 2.78 -8.80 25.66
CA GLY A 888 3.77 -8.49 24.64
C GLY A 888 4.90 -9.51 24.58
N LEU A 889 5.58 -9.54 23.43
CA LEU A 889 6.76 -10.36 23.22
C LEU A 889 7.99 -9.62 23.79
N LEU A 890 8.85 -10.30 24.54
CA LEU A 890 10.11 -9.72 24.99
C LEU A 890 11.20 -9.91 23.94
N GLY A 891 12.13 -8.96 23.85
CA GLY A 891 13.29 -9.06 22.97
C GLY A 891 14.38 -8.05 23.35
N ASP A 892 15.39 -7.95 22.50
CA ASP A 892 16.37 -6.88 22.58
C ASP A 892 16.51 -6.14 21.24
N SER A 893 17.02 -4.91 21.31
CA SER A 893 17.63 -4.24 20.16
C SER A 893 18.84 -3.43 20.62
N GLY A 894 20.00 -3.65 19.99
CA GLY A 894 21.23 -2.99 20.40
C GLY A 894 21.61 -3.20 21.87
N GLY A 895 21.18 -4.32 22.47
CA GLY A 895 21.40 -4.65 23.88
C GLY A 895 20.40 -4.04 24.87
N ASP A 896 19.46 -3.21 24.43
CA ASP A 896 18.38 -2.71 25.26
C ASP A 896 17.24 -3.73 25.33
N ALA A 897 16.80 -4.08 26.54
CA ALA A 897 15.68 -4.98 26.77
C ALA A 897 14.33 -4.31 26.44
N LEU A 898 13.50 -4.98 25.63
CA LEU A 898 12.27 -4.44 25.07
C LEU A 898 11.06 -5.32 25.35
N VAL A 899 9.88 -4.69 25.41
CA VAL A 899 8.59 -5.35 25.16
C VAL A 899 7.98 -4.82 23.87
N ILE A 900 7.48 -5.73 23.05
CA ILE A 900 6.74 -5.42 21.82
C ILE A 900 5.24 -5.55 22.10
N SER A 901 4.53 -4.44 21.90
CA SER A 901 3.13 -4.34 22.27
C SER A 901 2.23 -5.29 21.44
N PRO A 902 1.20 -5.90 22.03
CA PRO A 902 0.39 -6.89 21.34
C PRO A 902 -0.34 -6.40 20.09
N LEU A 903 -0.98 -5.22 20.16
CA LEU A 903 -1.91 -4.75 19.12
C LEU A 903 -1.20 -4.07 17.97
N TYR A 904 -0.26 -3.17 18.28
CA TYR A 904 0.38 -2.32 17.28
C TYR A 904 1.86 -2.61 17.06
N LYS A 905 2.40 -3.62 17.74
CA LYS A 905 3.80 -4.07 17.61
C LYS A 905 4.81 -2.95 17.87
N GLN A 906 4.49 -2.02 18.77
CA GLN A 906 5.39 -0.95 19.17
C GLN A 906 6.39 -1.45 20.21
N ARG A 907 7.64 -1.04 20.06
CA ARG A 907 8.77 -1.49 20.87
C ARG A 907 9.03 -0.49 21.99
N PHE A 908 8.86 -0.92 23.23
CA PHE A 908 9.10 -0.12 24.43
C PHE A 908 10.29 -0.68 25.20
N ARG A 909 11.23 0.20 25.57
CA ARG A 909 12.34 -0.18 26.45
C ARG A 909 11.83 -0.49 27.84
N LEU A 910 12.16 -1.66 28.37
CA LEU A 910 11.71 -2.08 29.70
C LEU A 910 12.29 -1.21 30.84
N ARG A 911 13.44 -0.58 30.62
CA ARG A 911 14.12 0.23 31.65
C ARG A 911 13.47 1.58 31.92
N ASP A 912 12.88 2.20 30.90
CA ASP A 912 12.41 3.59 30.96
C ASP A 912 11.08 3.83 30.23
N GLY A 913 10.53 2.80 29.58
CA GLY A 913 9.23 2.81 28.93
C GLY A 913 9.19 3.63 27.65
N GLN A 914 10.33 4.13 27.16
CA GLN A 914 10.38 4.91 25.92
C GLN A 914 10.14 4.01 24.71
N SER A 915 9.28 4.46 23.79
CA SER A 915 9.14 3.80 22.49
C SER A 915 10.34 4.08 21.57
N LEU A 916 10.85 3.04 20.91
CA LEU A 916 11.86 3.15 19.86
C LEU A 916 11.28 3.54 18.50
N ASP A 917 9.99 3.31 18.29
CA ASP A 917 9.32 3.56 17.01
C ASP A 917 8.72 4.96 16.95
N ASN A 918 8.32 5.51 18.09
CA ASN A 918 7.73 6.84 18.18
C ASN A 918 8.19 7.56 19.47
N PRO A 919 9.10 8.54 19.37
CA PRO A 919 9.55 9.29 20.54
C PRO A 919 8.45 9.99 21.36
N ALA A 920 7.26 10.21 20.78
CA ALA A 920 6.12 10.80 21.48
C ALA A 920 5.37 9.79 22.37
N LEU A 921 5.62 8.49 22.23
CA LEU A 921 4.97 7.44 23.02
C LEU A 921 5.92 6.93 24.11
N SER A 922 5.40 6.85 25.33
CA SER A 922 6.11 6.26 26.46
C SER A 922 5.14 5.60 27.43
N GLN A 923 5.67 4.64 28.19
CA GLN A 923 4.97 3.96 29.28
C GLN A 923 5.59 4.38 30.61
N ARG A 924 4.76 4.53 31.65
CA ARG A 924 5.29 4.74 32.99
C ARG A 924 5.99 3.46 33.44
N CYS A 925 7.20 3.62 33.98
CA CYS A 925 7.96 2.53 34.60
C CYS A 925 7.83 2.62 36.12
N TRP A 926 7.74 1.46 36.75
CA TRP A 926 7.59 1.30 38.18
C TRP A 926 8.86 0.67 38.73
N PRO A 927 9.50 1.26 39.76
CA PRO A 927 10.66 0.64 40.41
C PRO A 927 10.31 -0.74 40.97
N VAL A 928 11.16 -1.73 40.68
CA VAL A 928 11.01 -3.12 41.15
C VAL A 928 12.25 -3.55 41.93
N LYS A 929 12.05 -4.33 42.99
CA LYS A 929 13.11 -5.09 43.67
C LYS A 929 12.64 -6.52 43.93
N VAL A 930 13.59 -7.46 43.96
CA VAL A 930 13.33 -8.87 44.32
C VAL A 930 14.12 -9.19 45.59
N GLU A 931 13.42 -9.59 46.65
CA GLU A 931 14.01 -9.92 47.95
C GLU A 931 13.50 -11.30 48.38
N GLN A 932 14.41 -12.27 48.56
CA GLN A 932 14.06 -13.65 48.95
C GLN A 932 13.00 -14.32 48.04
N GLY A 933 13.05 -14.05 46.73
CA GLY A 933 12.07 -14.57 45.75
C GLY A 933 10.80 -13.74 45.62
N GLN A 934 10.50 -12.85 46.58
CA GLN A 934 9.35 -11.95 46.54
C GLN A 934 9.63 -10.73 45.65
N VAL A 935 8.72 -10.46 44.71
CA VAL A 935 8.73 -9.26 43.86
C VAL A 935 8.00 -8.12 44.57
N TRP A 936 8.67 -6.98 44.69
CA TRP A 936 8.13 -5.75 45.29
C TRP A 936 8.12 -4.62 44.26
N VAL A 937 7.02 -3.88 44.18
CA VAL A 937 6.86 -2.72 43.28
C VAL A 937 6.59 -1.47 44.10
N ALA A 938 7.26 -0.37 43.77
CA ALA A 938 7.07 0.90 44.46
C ALA A 938 5.71 1.54 44.12
N SER A 939 5.13 2.28 45.07
CA SER A 939 3.83 2.94 44.90
C SER A 939 3.86 4.16 43.97
N THR A 940 5.04 4.66 43.62
CA THR A 940 5.23 5.80 42.71
C THR A 940 6.03 5.38 41.47
N PRO A 941 5.63 5.84 40.26
CA PRO A 941 6.38 5.58 39.04
C PRO A 941 7.68 6.40 39.01
N MET A 942 8.63 5.96 38.18
CA MET A 942 9.87 6.70 37.91
C MET A 942 9.58 8.04 37.24
N VAL A 943 10.26 9.11 37.68
CA VAL A 943 10.21 10.41 37.01
C VAL A 943 10.99 10.32 35.71
N GLN A 944 10.30 10.34 34.56
CA GLN A 944 10.95 10.44 33.26
C GLN A 944 11.54 11.85 33.10
N ALA A 945 12.81 11.92 32.71
CA ALA A 945 13.47 13.18 32.42
C ALA A 945 12.86 13.81 31.15
N GLY A 946 11.96 14.77 31.35
CA GLY A 946 11.50 15.71 30.32
C GLY A 946 10.40 15.20 29.38
N LYS A 947 9.15 15.12 29.87
CA LYS A 947 7.93 15.64 29.20
C LYS A 947 6.66 15.30 29.98
N THR A 948 5.74 16.25 30.00
CA THR A 948 4.38 16.14 30.56
C THR A 948 3.53 15.20 29.69
N ILE A 949 3.04 14.11 30.26
CA ILE A 949 2.06 13.22 29.62
C ILE A 949 0.69 13.86 29.82
N THR A 950 0.07 14.38 28.75
CA THR A 950 -1.35 14.75 28.77
C THR A 950 -2.19 13.48 28.66
N ALA A 951 -3.13 13.34 29.59
CA ALA A 951 -4.02 12.19 29.80
C ALA A 951 -4.96 11.90 28.63
#